data_AF-A0AAV0LTX2-F1
#
_entry.id   AF-A0AAV0LTX2-F1
#
_cell.length_a   1.000
_cell.length_b   1.000
_cell.length_c   1.000
_cell.angle_alpha   90.00
_cell.angle_beta   90.00
_cell.angle_gamma   90.00
#
_symmetry.space_group_name_H-M   'P 1'
#
loop_
_entity.id
_entity.type
_entity.pdbx_description
1 polymer ?
#
loop_
_entity_poly.entity_id
_entity_poly.type
_entity_poly.pdbx_seq_one_letter_code
_entity_poly.pdbx_strand_id
1 'polypeptide(L)'
;MLLARLFGRRLFAAAAHSETYSTTAAAAGATTARSGHNPLEEFFEKDRIQDDDKPIVYGRSWKASELRLKSWDDLQKLWYVLLKEKNMLMTQRQMLHSQNLRFPNPERLPKVRKSMCRIKQVLTERAIEEPDQRRSAEMKRMLSSPFHKSSPEMGFISSSPATLVLLLLVISSCCFSSTIDAGGIPSTLDGPFKPVTIPLDTSFRGNAVDLPPTDPRVQRNVTGFVPEQISVSLSATHDSVWISWITGDFQIGEEIQPLDPKTVASMVKYGTTNSSLNNVANGNSLVYSQLYPFEGLQNYTSGIIHHVRLQGLNPSTTYFYQCGDPSISAMSDVHSFTTMPASSSQSYPTRIAIVGDLGLTYNTTSTVDHMASNNPDLILLVGDVSYANLYLTNGTGADCYTCAFPDSPIHETHQPRWDYWGRYMQPVISRVPIMVIEGNHELETQVKKKVFESYSARFAFPSEESKSHSTMYYSFNAGGIHFLMLGSYIGYHKKSHQHKWLKKDLASVDRKVTPWVVATWHAPWYSSYAAHYREAECMKVAMEDLLYKHGVDMVFNGHVHAYERSNRVYNYELDPCGPVYITVGDGGNREKMAIPHADEPGNCPDPATTPDQIMGGFCAFNFTSGPAKGSFCWDRQPDYSAYRESSFGHGILEVKNETHALWTWHRNQDMYSSPGDQLYIVRQPEKCPVKAKRRSRLDNPKNQS
;
A
#
# COMPACT_ATOMS: atom_id res chain seq x y z
N MET A 1 -36.60 -60.90 -1.23
CA MET A 1 -37.85 -61.46 -0.65
C MET A 1 -38.34 -60.53 0.45
N LEU A 2 -39.67 -60.47 0.65
CA LEU A 2 -40.50 -60.04 1.81
C LEU A 2 -39.82 -59.33 3.02
N LEU A 3 -40.30 -58.18 3.54
CA LEU A 3 -41.55 -57.89 4.29
C LEU A 3 -41.58 -58.52 5.72
N ALA A 4 -42.06 -57.92 6.82
CA ALA A 4 -42.63 -56.58 7.07
C ALA A 4 -42.74 -56.16 8.58
N ARG A 5 -42.55 -54.85 8.85
CA ARG A 5 -43.36 -53.86 9.67
C ARG A 5 -44.08 -54.16 11.02
N LEU A 6 -43.92 -53.20 11.96
CA LEU A 6 -44.85 -52.68 13.01
C LEU A 6 -45.20 -53.61 14.21
N PHE A 7 -45.63 -53.21 15.42
CA PHE A 7 -46.07 -51.94 16.10
C PHE A 7 -45.42 -51.85 17.53
N GLY A 8 -45.53 -50.83 18.41
CA GLY A 8 -46.04 -49.44 18.35
C GLY A 8 -46.43 -48.80 19.73
N ARG A 9 -46.27 -47.45 19.85
CA ARG A 9 -46.93 -46.47 20.79
C ARG A 9 -46.79 -46.51 22.35
N ARG A 10 -46.30 -45.37 22.92
CA ARG A 10 -46.83 -44.55 24.08
C ARG A 10 -46.85 -45.16 25.52
N LEU A 11 -46.88 -44.45 26.67
CA LEU A 11 -46.71 -43.03 27.11
C LEU A 11 -46.56 -42.94 28.67
N PHE A 12 -46.00 -41.83 29.22
CA PHE A 12 -45.93 -41.40 30.66
C PHE A 12 -45.18 -42.35 31.66
N ALA A 13 -44.47 -41.97 32.74
CA ALA A 13 -44.47 -40.86 33.73
C ALA A 13 -45.52 -41.00 34.87
N ALA A 14 -45.31 -40.63 36.15
CA ALA A 14 -44.14 -40.08 36.88
C ALA A 14 -43.62 -41.12 37.93
N ALA A 15 -43.12 -40.89 39.17
CA ALA A 15 -42.88 -39.79 40.15
C ALA A 15 -41.73 -40.25 41.11
N ALA A 16 -40.99 -39.50 41.94
CA ALA A 16 -40.90 -38.13 42.51
C ALA A 16 -41.04 -38.09 44.07
N HIS A 17 -39.98 -37.65 44.77
CA HIS A 17 -39.85 -37.24 46.19
C HIS A 17 -38.41 -36.69 46.39
N SER A 18 -38.06 -35.74 47.26
CA SER A 18 -38.85 -34.75 48.03
C SER A 18 -37.96 -33.52 48.38
N GLU A 19 -38.50 -32.31 48.21
CA GLU A 19 -38.55 -31.14 49.14
C GLU A 19 -37.43 -30.83 50.16
N THR A 20 -37.15 -29.60 50.65
CA THR A 20 -37.43 -28.15 50.37
C THR A 20 -36.45 -27.33 51.28
N TYR A 21 -36.33 -25.99 51.45
CA TYR A 21 -36.91 -24.67 51.04
C TYR A 21 -35.69 -23.69 50.98
N SER A 22 -35.51 -22.69 50.11
CA SER A 22 -36.27 -21.47 49.70
C SER A 22 -35.92 -20.16 50.45
N THR A 23 -35.47 -19.14 49.70
CA THR A 23 -35.82 -17.68 49.81
C THR A 23 -34.99 -16.88 48.77
N THR A 24 -35.44 -16.70 47.52
CA THR A 24 -36.38 -15.66 47.00
C THR A 24 -35.88 -14.21 47.01
N ALA A 25 -35.39 -13.75 45.86
CA ALA A 25 -35.56 -12.39 45.33
C ALA A 25 -35.63 -12.48 43.80
N ALA A 26 -36.46 -11.67 43.12
CA ALA A 26 -36.82 -11.91 41.72
C ALA A 26 -36.72 -10.65 40.83
N ALA A 27 -36.34 -10.85 39.57
CA ALA A 27 -36.51 -9.91 38.46
C ALA A 27 -36.88 -10.70 37.19
N ALA A 28 -37.77 -10.16 36.36
CA ALA A 28 -38.46 -10.91 35.32
C ALA A 28 -37.55 -11.40 34.17
N GLY A 29 -37.76 -12.64 33.73
CA GLY A 29 -37.20 -13.17 32.49
C GLY A 29 -38.16 -12.97 31.30
N ALA A 30 -37.59 -12.77 30.11
CA ALA A 30 -38.31 -12.80 28.84
C ALA A 30 -37.47 -13.58 27.80
N THR A 31 -37.67 -14.90 27.74
CA THR A 31 -36.99 -15.76 26.76
C THR A 31 -37.51 -15.46 25.36
N THR A 32 -36.62 -14.98 24.49
CA THR A 32 -36.85 -14.95 23.03
C THR A 32 -35.70 -15.68 22.34
N ALA A 33 -36.03 -16.71 21.57
CA ALA A 33 -35.05 -17.42 20.77
C ALA A 33 -34.61 -16.49 19.61
N ARG A 34 -33.35 -16.06 19.63
CA ARG A 34 -32.78 -15.30 18.50
C ARG A 34 -32.28 -16.28 17.45
N SER A 35 -32.96 -16.28 16.30
CA SER A 35 -32.40 -16.79 15.04
C SER A 35 -31.14 -16.01 14.68
N GLY A 36 -30.26 -16.61 13.88
CA GLY A 36 -29.12 -15.89 13.31
C GLY A 36 -29.58 -14.65 12.54
N HIS A 37 -28.85 -13.55 12.70
CA HIS A 37 -28.91 -12.37 11.85
C HIS A 37 -27.49 -11.91 11.59
N ASN A 38 -27.17 -11.71 10.31
CA ASN A 38 -25.89 -11.14 9.92
C ASN A 38 -26.00 -9.61 10.04
N PRO A 39 -25.11 -8.90 10.78
CA PRO A 39 -25.16 -7.45 10.90
C PRO A 39 -25.14 -6.69 9.56
N LEU A 40 -24.58 -7.30 8.51
CA LEU A 40 -24.59 -6.73 7.16
C LEU A 40 -26.00 -6.69 6.54
N GLU A 41 -26.94 -7.54 6.98
CA GLU A 41 -28.33 -7.55 6.47
C GLU A 41 -29.14 -6.33 6.91
N GLU A 42 -28.71 -5.59 7.94
CA GLU A 42 -29.34 -4.30 8.32
C GLU A 42 -29.06 -3.19 7.27
N PHE A 43 -28.09 -3.39 6.37
CA PHE A 43 -27.73 -2.44 5.32
C PHE A 43 -28.46 -2.68 3.97
N PHE A 44 -29.31 -3.71 3.89
CA PHE A 44 -30.07 -4.04 2.68
C PHE A 44 -31.58 -3.98 2.95
N GLU A 45 -32.38 -3.59 1.94
CA GLU A 45 -33.85 -3.62 2.03
C GLU A 45 -34.33 -5.09 2.06
N LYS A 46 -34.39 -5.68 3.26
CA LYS A 46 -34.79 -7.09 3.48
C LYS A 46 -36.25 -7.31 3.05
N ASP A 47 -36.47 -8.37 2.30
CA ASP A 47 -37.77 -8.95 1.91
C ASP A 47 -38.87 -7.97 1.42
N ARG A 48 -38.65 -7.37 0.24
CA ARG A 48 -39.77 -7.08 -0.67
C ARG A 48 -40.00 -8.27 -1.60
N ILE A 49 -40.89 -9.16 -1.17
CA ILE A 49 -41.44 -10.26 -1.97
C ILE A 49 -41.95 -9.71 -3.32
N GLN A 50 -41.71 -10.44 -4.41
CA GLN A 50 -42.34 -10.15 -5.70
C GLN A 50 -43.83 -10.50 -5.63
N ASP A 51 -44.67 -9.49 -5.37
CA ASP A 51 -46.13 -9.62 -5.47
C ASP A 51 -46.75 -8.29 -5.96
N ASP A 52 -47.57 -8.39 -7.00
CA ASP A 52 -48.39 -7.38 -7.71
C ASP A 52 -47.97 -5.88 -7.72
N ASP A 53 -47.43 -5.48 -8.87
CA ASP A 53 -47.74 -4.26 -9.67
C ASP A 53 -47.68 -2.86 -9.01
N LYS A 54 -47.19 -2.74 -7.77
CA LYS A 54 -47.02 -1.45 -7.09
C LYS A 54 -45.61 -0.90 -7.35
N PRO A 55 -45.46 0.26 -8.03
CA PRO A 55 -44.15 0.84 -8.28
C PRO A 55 -43.47 1.22 -6.96
N ILE A 56 -42.18 0.89 -6.84
CA ILE A 56 -41.40 1.15 -5.62
C ILE A 56 -41.34 2.66 -5.37
N VAL A 57 -41.97 3.12 -4.28
CA VAL A 57 -42.05 4.55 -3.95
C VAL A 57 -40.78 4.99 -3.21
N TYR A 58 -39.79 5.49 -3.96
CA TYR A 58 -38.60 6.14 -3.43
C TYR A 58 -38.66 7.67 -3.61
N GLY A 59 -37.95 8.40 -2.75
CA GLY A 59 -38.09 9.84 -2.58
C GLY A 59 -37.81 10.69 -3.84
N ARG A 60 -38.54 11.80 -3.97
CA ARG A 60 -38.23 12.87 -4.93
C ARG A 60 -36.95 13.61 -4.54
N SER A 61 -36.30 14.26 -5.51
CA SER A 61 -35.22 15.20 -5.20
C SER A 61 -35.73 16.40 -4.39
N TRP A 62 -34.96 16.87 -3.41
CA TRP A 62 -35.18 18.14 -2.72
C TRP A 62 -35.14 19.34 -3.69
N LYS A 63 -35.97 20.37 -3.49
CA LYS A 63 -35.92 21.65 -4.22
C LYS A 63 -35.04 22.66 -3.46
N ALA A 64 -34.35 23.55 -4.18
CA ALA A 64 -33.55 24.60 -3.54
C ALA A 64 -34.39 25.49 -2.60
N SER A 65 -35.63 25.82 -2.98
CA SER A 65 -36.60 26.57 -2.14
C SER A 65 -36.92 25.90 -0.80
N GLU A 66 -36.86 24.56 -0.73
CA GLU A 66 -37.13 23.79 0.49
C GLU A 66 -35.88 23.74 1.38
N LEU A 67 -34.69 23.69 0.75
CA LEU A 67 -33.39 23.67 1.43
C LEU A 67 -33.01 25.05 2.00
N ARG A 68 -33.46 26.16 1.40
CA ARG A 68 -33.31 27.52 1.97
C ARG A 68 -33.97 27.69 3.33
N LEU A 69 -34.99 26.87 3.65
CA LEU A 69 -35.68 26.88 4.94
C LEU A 69 -35.01 25.99 6.00
N LYS A 70 -33.87 25.37 5.70
CA LYS A 70 -33.15 24.46 6.61
C LYS A 70 -31.99 25.13 7.33
N SER A 71 -31.75 24.75 8.59
CA SER A 71 -30.57 25.15 9.35
C SER A 71 -29.29 24.64 8.68
N TRP A 72 -28.12 25.17 9.07
CA TRP A 72 -26.84 24.67 8.58
C TRP A 72 -26.64 23.20 8.96
N ASP A 73 -26.90 22.87 10.23
CA ASP A 73 -27.04 21.51 10.76
C ASP A 73 -27.91 20.58 9.92
N ASP A 74 -29.14 20.99 9.56
CA ASP A 74 -30.05 20.16 8.77
C ASP A 74 -29.50 19.90 7.37
N LEU A 75 -28.83 20.89 6.76
CA LEU A 75 -28.17 20.72 5.47
C LEU A 75 -26.95 19.80 5.57
N GLN A 76 -26.18 19.85 6.65
CA GLN A 76 -25.03 18.97 6.89
C GLN A 76 -25.47 17.51 7.20
N LYS A 77 -26.51 17.34 8.01
CA LYS A 77 -27.12 16.03 8.32
C LYS A 77 -27.73 15.41 7.06
N LEU A 78 -28.47 16.20 6.28
CA LEU A 78 -29.02 15.76 5.00
C LEU A 78 -27.91 15.46 3.96
N TRP A 79 -26.81 16.23 3.96
CA TRP A 79 -25.65 15.96 3.14
C TRP A 79 -25.08 14.56 3.41
N TYR A 80 -24.87 14.22 4.69
CA TYR A 80 -24.33 12.93 5.09
C TYR A 80 -25.27 11.75 4.78
N VAL A 81 -26.58 11.93 4.96
CA VAL A 81 -27.60 10.94 4.54
C VAL A 81 -27.56 10.70 3.03
N LEU A 82 -27.50 11.76 2.23
CA LEU A 82 -27.39 11.63 0.76
C LEU A 82 -26.05 11.01 0.33
N LEU A 83 -24.97 11.22 1.08
CA LEU A 83 -23.67 10.59 0.83
C LEU A 83 -23.70 9.08 1.09
N LYS A 84 -24.32 8.64 2.20
CA LYS A 84 -24.54 7.21 2.49
C LYS A 84 -25.39 6.55 1.40
N GLU A 85 -26.54 7.14 1.04
CA GLU A 85 -27.41 6.64 -0.05
C GLU A 85 -26.65 6.59 -1.40
N LYS A 86 -25.88 7.63 -1.75
CA LYS A 86 -25.06 7.66 -2.96
C LYS A 86 -24.06 6.50 -2.97
N ASN A 87 -23.36 6.25 -1.88
CA ASN A 87 -22.34 5.22 -1.80
C ASN A 87 -22.96 3.82 -1.86
N MET A 88 -24.04 3.56 -1.10
CA MET A 88 -24.82 2.32 -1.16
C MET A 88 -25.29 2.00 -2.59
N LEU A 89 -25.89 2.97 -3.29
CA LEU A 89 -26.34 2.79 -4.68
C LEU A 89 -25.19 2.57 -5.67
N MET A 90 -24.01 3.16 -5.42
CA MET A 90 -22.82 2.93 -6.25
C MET A 90 -22.26 1.51 -6.04
N THR A 91 -22.16 1.04 -4.80
CA THR A 91 -21.74 -0.34 -4.46
C THR A 91 -22.70 -1.38 -5.03
N GLN A 92 -24.02 -1.19 -4.84
CA GLN A 92 -25.04 -2.07 -5.40
C GLN A 92 -24.98 -2.12 -6.94
N ARG A 93 -24.75 -0.97 -7.60
CA ARG A 93 -24.57 -0.90 -9.06
C ARG A 93 -23.31 -1.64 -9.52
N GLN A 94 -22.20 -1.55 -8.78
CA GLN A 94 -20.97 -2.26 -9.10
C GLN A 94 -21.12 -3.79 -8.93
N MET A 95 -21.76 -4.23 -7.85
CA MET A 95 -22.05 -5.64 -7.58
C MET A 95 -22.98 -6.27 -8.62
N LEU A 96 -24.03 -5.55 -9.04
CA LEU A 96 -24.91 -6.04 -10.11
C LEU A 96 -24.20 -6.02 -11.47
N HIS A 97 -23.31 -5.06 -11.74
CA HIS A 97 -22.50 -5.04 -12.95
C HIS A 97 -21.53 -6.24 -13.02
N SER A 98 -20.87 -6.62 -11.93
CA SER A 98 -20.00 -7.82 -11.90
C SER A 98 -20.78 -9.13 -12.04
N GLN A 99 -22.07 -9.13 -11.72
CA GLN A 99 -23.01 -10.25 -11.96
C GLN A 99 -23.74 -10.16 -13.32
N ASN A 100 -23.42 -9.16 -14.14
CA ASN A 100 -24.10 -8.84 -15.42
C ASN A 100 -25.62 -8.63 -15.30
N LEU A 101 -26.08 -8.17 -14.13
CA LEU A 101 -27.48 -7.89 -13.81
C LEU A 101 -27.80 -6.39 -13.96
N ARG A 102 -29.05 -6.09 -14.36
CA ARG A 102 -29.51 -4.72 -14.55
C ARG A 102 -29.76 -4.02 -13.21
N PHE A 103 -29.13 -2.86 -13.01
CA PHE A 103 -29.35 -2.02 -11.82
C PHE A 103 -30.82 -1.56 -11.71
N PRO A 104 -31.53 -1.87 -10.60
CA PRO A 104 -32.94 -1.51 -10.42
C PRO A 104 -33.11 -0.03 -10.05
N ASN A 105 -34.22 0.58 -10.50
CA ASN A 105 -34.57 1.99 -10.24
C ASN A 105 -33.39 2.97 -10.50
N PRO A 106 -32.74 2.93 -11.68
CA PRO A 106 -31.50 3.67 -11.96
C PRO A 106 -31.60 5.18 -11.72
N GLU A 107 -32.80 5.73 -11.82
CA GLU A 107 -33.15 7.12 -11.55
C GLU A 107 -33.10 7.54 -10.05
N ARG A 108 -32.93 6.60 -9.09
CA ARG A 108 -32.56 6.93 -7.69
C ARG A 108 -31.28 7.78 -7.66
N LEU A 109 -30.23 7.33 -8.34
CA LEU A 109 -28.90 7.93 -8.29
C LEU A 109 -28.87 9.39 -8.84
N PRO A 110 -29.53 9.72 -9.98
CA PRO A 110 -29.80 11.09 -10.39
C PRO A 110 -30.59 11.93 -9.37
N LYS A 111 -31.63 11.40 -8.72
CA LYS A 111 -32.42 12.16 -7.71
C LYS A 111 -31.58 12.52 -6.48
N VAL A 112 -30.69 11.64 -6.05
CA VAL A 112 -29.70 11.88 -4.98
C VAL A 112 -28.70 12.96 -5.40
N ARG A 113 -28.03 12.79 -6.54
CA ARG A 113 -27.08 13.78 -7.12
C ARG A 113 -27.72 15.17 -7.31
N LYS A 114 -28.98 15.23 -7.73
CA LYS A 114 -29.74 16.49 -7.91
C LYS A 114 -30.10 17.17 -6.60
N SER A 115 -30.33 16.41 -5.52
CA SER A 115 -30.54 16.95 -4.17
C SER A 115 -29.22 17.50 -3.61
N MET A 116 -28.13 16.73 -3.74
CA MET A 116 -26.77 17.12 -3.38
C MET A 116 -26.34 18.44 -4.04
N CYS A 117 -26.56 18.57 -5.36
CA CYS A 117 -26.28 19.80 -6.10
C CYS A 117 -27.04 21.03 -5.57
N ARG A 118 -28.31 20.86 -5.17
CA ARG A 118 -29.13 21.95 -4.61
C ARG A 118 -28.77 22.34 -3.17
N ILE A 119 -28.20 21.42 -2.38
CA ILE A 119 -27.61 21.77 -1.07
C ILE A 119 -26.43 22.73 -1.28
N LYS A 120 -25.52 22.39 -2.20
CA LYS A 120 -24.39 23.27 -2.56
C LYS A 120 -24.88 24.64 -3.04
N GLN A 121 -25.89 24.68 -3.91
CA GLN A 121 -26.49 25.94 -4.38
C GLN A 121 -26.90 26.84 -3.20
N VAL A 122 -27.68 26.31 -2.25
CA VAL A 122 -28.16 27.07 -1.09
C VAL A 122 -27.02 27.48 -0.14
N LEU A 123 -26.02 26.63 0.04
CA LEU A 123 -24.82 26.98 0.81
C LEU A 123 -23.97 28.06 0.12
N THR A 124 -23.90 28.07 -1.21
CA THR A 124 -23.22 29.12 -2.00
C THR A 124 -23.98 30.44 -1.94
N GLU A 125 -25.32 30.41 -2.06
CA GLU A 125 -26.18 31.59 -1.88
C GLU A 125 -25.94 32.23 -0.51
N ARG A 126 -25.97 31.45 0.58
CA ARG A 126 -25.66 31.95 1.94
C ARG A 126 -24.23 32.48 2.10
N ALA A 127 -23.24 31.84 1.47
CA ALA A 127 -21.85 32.30 1.52
C ALA A 127 -21.60 33.61 0.72
N ILE A 128 -22.56 34.04 -0.11
CA ILE A 128 -22.55 35.34 -0.80
C ILE A 128 -23.26 36.41 0.04
N GLU A 129 -24.31 36.03 0.77
CA GLU A 129 -25.11 36.93 1.62
C GLU A 129 -24.48 37.20 3.02
N GLU A 130 -23.51 36.39 3.47
CA GLU A 130 -22.80 36.55 4.75
C GLU A 130 -21.90 37.82 4.77
N PRO A 131 -22.20 38.82 5.63
CA PRO A 131 -21.43 40.07 5.68
C PRO A 131 -20.07 39.96 6.38
N ASP A 132 -19.85 38.97 7.25
CA ASP A 132 -18.53 38.72 7.83
C ASP A 132 -17.61 38.07 6.77
N GLN A 133 -16.64 38.83 6.27
CA GLN A 133 -15.68 38.34 5.27
C GLN A 133 -14.91 37.08 5.72
N ARG A 134 -14.66 36.91 7.02
CA ARG A 134 -13.92 35.77 7.56
C ARG A 134 -14.78 34.50 7.54
N ARG A 135 -16.04 34.60 7.96
CA ARG A 135 -17.04 33.52 7.85
C ARG A 135 -17.40 33.22 6.40
N SER A 136 -17.58 34.24 5.57
CA SER A 136 -17.81 34.10 4.14
C SER A 136 -16.65 33.35 3.46
N ALA A 137 -15.40 33.67 3.79
CA ALA A 137 -14.22 32.95 3.32
C ALA A 137 -14.16 31.50 3.84
N GLU A 138 -14.50 31.25 5.11
CA GLU A 138 -14.56 29.91 5.69
C GLU A 138 -15.64 29.03 5.03
N MET A 139 -16.85 29.57 4.81
CA MET A 139 -17.92 28.90 4.08
C MET A 139 -17.55 28.64 2.61
N LYS A 140 -16.85 29.57 1.96
CA LYS A 140 -16.30 29.38 0.60
C LYS A 140 -15.21 28.31 0.57
N ARG A 141 -14.34 28.24 1.59
CA ARG A 141 -13.33 27.19 1.76
C ARG A 141 -13.97 25.81 1.94
N MET A 142 -15.03 25.71 2.75
CA MET A 142 -15.81 24.47 2.91
C MET A 142 -16.53 24.07 1.61
N LEU A 143 -17.02 25.04 0.81
CA LEU A 143 -17.60 24.78 -0.52
C LEU A 143 -16.58 24.33 -1.57
N SER A 144 -15.28 24.64 -1.40
CA SER A 144 -14.20 24.18 -2.28
C SER A 144 -13.63 22.79 -1.93
N SER A 145 -13.92 22.25 -0.75
CA SER A 145 -13.65 20.84 -0.39
C SER A 145 -14.49 19.90 -1.29
N PRO A 146 -13.99 18.71 -1.70
CA PRO A 146 -13.99 18.27 -3.10
C PRO A 146 -15.38 18.21 -3.75
N PHE A 147 -15.74 19.30 -4.44
CA PHE A 147 -17.09 19.53 -4.94
C PHE A 147 -17.17 19.77 -6.46
N HIS A 148 -16.70 18.78 -7.21
CA HIS A 148 -16.47 18.72 -8.66
C HIS A 148 -15.16 19.35 -9.14
N LYS A 149 -14.28 18.48 -9.66
CA LYS A 149 -14.20 18.35 -11.12
C LYS A 149 -14.70 16.96 -11.51
N SER A 150 -15.57 16.90 -12.51
CA SER A 150 -15.96 15.67 -13.23
C SER A 150 -16.46 16.10 -14.61
N SER A 151 -15.86 15.57 -15.66
CA SER A 151 -15.94 16.10 -17.03
C SER A 151 -17.36 16.09 -17.63
N PRO A 152 -17.64 17.00 -18.60
CA PRO A 152 -18.89 16.96 -19.35
C PRO A 152 -18.82 15.92 -20.48
N GLU A 153 -19.92 15.18 -20.68
CA GLU A 153 -20.20 14.51 -21.95
C GLU A 153 -21.60 14.91 -22.48
N MET A 154 -21.77 14.71 -23.78
CA MET A 154 -22.66 15.46 -24.67
C MET A 154 -24.18 15.38 -24.38
N GLY A 155 -24.88 16.42 -24.82
CA GLY A 155 -26.31 16.38 -25.16
C GLY A 155 -26.63 17.39 -26.27
N PHE A 156 -26.98 16.91 -27.45
CA PHE A 156 -27.41 17.76 -28.57
C PHE A 156 -28.75 18.44 -28.25
N ILE A 157 -28.83 19.77 -28.45
CA ILE A 157 -30.09 20.51 -28.55
C ILE A 157 -29.98 21.47 -29.74
N SER A 158 -30.95 21.42 -30.65
CA SER A 158 -31.01 22.26 -31.84
C SER A 158 -31.80 23.56 -31.61
N SER A 159 -31.22 24.71 -31.96
CA SER A 159 -31.99 25.95 -32.21
C SER A 159 -31.23 26.98 -33.05
N SER A 160 -32.02 27.75 -33.82
CA SER A 160 -31.70 28.68 -34.92
C SER A 160 -30.49 29.63 -34.78
N PRO A 161 -29.77 29.99 -35.88
CA PRO A 161 -28.64 30.92 -35.85
C PRO A 161 -29.09 32.39 -35.94
N ALA A 162 -29.14 33.12 -34.81
CA ALA A 162 -29.58 34.53 -34.80
C ALA A 162 -28.95 35.46 -33.74
N THR A 163 -27.77 35.14 -33.15
CA THR A 163 -27.24 35.93 -32.00
C THR A 163 -25.72 36.09 -31.91
N LEU A 164 -24.94 35.85 -32.99
CA LEU A 164 -23.47 35.76 -32.93
C LEU A 164 -22.70 37.04 -33.34
N VAL A 165 -23.29 38.25 -33.19
CA VAL A 165 -22.69 39.50 -33.73
C VAL A 165 -22.41 40.57 -32.66
N LEU A 166 -23.04 40.52 -31.47
CA LEU A 166 -23.04 41.65 -30.53
C LEU A 166 -22.13 41.51 -29.29
N LEU A 167 -21.29 40.46 -29.20
CA LEU A 167 -20.47 40.18 -28.00
C LEU A 167 -18.95 40.34 -28.21
N LEU A 168 -18.50 40.85 -29.35
CA LEU A 168 -17.07 40.94 -29.73
C LEU A 168 -16.42 42.32 -29.57
N LEU A 169 -17.13 43.32 -29.00
CA LEU A 169 -16.70 44.73 -29.01
C LEU A 169 -16.59 45.42 -27.63
N VAL A 170 -16.60 44.68 -26.52
CA VAL A 170 -16.57 45.27 -25.16
C VAL A 170 -15.34 44.86 -24.33
N ILE A 171 -14.59 43.82 -24.72
CA ILE A 171 -13.39 43.36 -23.99
C ILE A 171 -12.11 43.89 -24.66
N SER A 172 -11.98 45.22 -24.73
CA SER A 172 -10.76 45.90 -25.24
C SER A 172 -10.49 47.25 -24.57
N SER A 173 -10.53 47.29 -23.23
CA SER A 173 -9.89 48.33 -22.39
C SER A 173 -10.00 47.99 -20.91
N CYS A 174 -9.02 47.26 -20.36
CA CYS A 174 -8.69 47.21 -18.93
C CYS A 174 -7.38 46.44 -18.65
N CYS A 175 -6.28 46.83 -19.29
CA CYS A 175 -4.96 46.24 -19.03
C CYS A 175 -4.30 46.87 -17.80
N PHE A 176 -4.59 46.35 -16.59
CA PHE A 176 -3.81 46.65 -15.39
C PHE A 176 -3.54 45.42 -14.52
N SER A 177 -2.31 44.90 -14.66
CA SER A 177 -1.52 44.16 -13.65
C SER A 177 -2.26 43.30 -12.61
N SER A 178 -2.63 42.07 -13.00
CA SER A 178 -2.72 40.94 -12.06
C SER A 178 -2.43 39.61 -12.77
N THR A 179 -1.15 39.28 -12.91
CA THR A 179 -0.71 37.95 -13.33
C THR A 179 -1.01 36.95 -12.22
N ILE A 180 -2.18 36.31 -12.29
CA ILE A 180 -2.46 35.10 -11.52
C ILE A 180 -1.59 34.00 -12.13
N ASP A 181 -0.51 33.66 -11.45
CA ASP A 181 0.46 32.67 -11.92
C ASP A 181 -0.16 31.27 -11.89
N ALA A 182 -0.34 30.68 -13.07
CA ALA A 182 -0.89 29.34 -13.25
C ALA A 182 0.24 28.30 -13.13
N GLY A 183 0.89 28.28 -11.96
CA GLY A 183 2.10 27.53 -11.69
C GLY A 183 2.00 26.05 -12.08
N GLY A 184 2.99 25.57 -12.82
CA GLY A 184 3.11 24.16 -13.20
C GLY A 184 3.64 23.29 -12.05
N ILE A 185 3.77 21.98 -12.32
CA ILE A 185 4.43 21.05 -11.38
C ILE A 185 5.91 21.48 -11.24
N PRO A 186 6.43 21.72 -10.03
CA PRO A 186 7.80 22.17 -9.81
C PRO A 186 8.82 21.07 -10.15
N SER A 187 10.07 21.45 -10.34
CA SER A 187 11.19 20.57 -10.65
C SER A 187 12.33 20.67 -9.64
N THR A 188 13.13 19.60 -9.47
CA THR A 188 14.39 19.69 -8.71
C THR A 188 15.42 20.66 -9.32
N LEU A 189 15.16 21.21 -10.51
CA LEU A 189 15.92 22.34 -11.08
C LEU A 189 15.60 23.69 -10.40
N ASP A 190 14.39 23.82 -9.84
CA ASP A 190 13.91 25.03 -9.13
C ASP A 190 14.29 25.01 -7.65
N GLY A 191 14.79 23.87 -7.15
CA GLY A 191 15.16 23.65 -5.76
C GLY A 191 16.54 24.22 -5.38
N PRO A 192 16.88 24.27 -4.07
CA PRO A 192 16.13 23.69 -2.96
C PRO A 192 14.85 24.47 -2.62
N PHE A 193 13.77 23.74 -2.37
CA PHE A 193 12.49 24.30 -1.94
C PHE A 193 12.57 24.73 -0.47
N LYS A 194 11.78 25.75 -0.11
CA LYS A 194 11.55 26.07 1.30
C LYS A 194 10.76 24.92 1.96
N PRO A 195 11.10 24.51 3.19
CA PRO A 195 10.39 23.44 3.87
C PRO A 195 8.89 23.71 4.04
N VAL A 196 8.08 22.67 3.82
CA VAL A 196 6.63 22.66 4.03
C VAL A 196 6.26 21.54 5.01
N THR A 197 5.55 21.90 6.07
CA THR A 197 4.83 20.96 6.95
C THR A 197 3.35 21.18 6.73
N ILE A 198 2.60 20.12 6.42
CA ILE A 198 1.14 20.22 6.33
C ILE A 198 0.53 20.05 7.74
N PRO A 199 -0.36 20.97 8.17
CA PRO A 199 -1.03 20.82 9.46
C PRO A 199 -1.87 19.54 9.54
N LEU A 200 -1.69 18.78 10.62
CA LEU A 200 -2.45 17.56 10.90
C LEU A 200 -3.97 17.79 10.81
N ASP A 201 -4.66 17.00 9.99
CA ASP A 201 -6.12 16.99 9.98
C ASP A 201 -6.66 16.18 11.17
N THR A 202 -6.91 16.90 12.27
CA THR A 202 -7.41 16.36 13.55
C THR A 202 -8.82 15.76 13.50
N SER A 203 -9.49 15.73 12.34
CA SER A 203 -10.76 15.03 12.13
C SER A 203 -10.58 13.51 11.95
N PHE A 204 -9.44 13.07 11.44
CA PHE A 204 -9.09 11.65 11.33
C PHE A 204 -8.54 11.13 12.67
N ARG A 205 -9.45 10.73 13.57
CA ARG A 205 -9.10 10.19 14.90
C ARG A 205 -9.33 8.68 14.98
N GLY A 206 -8.29 7.98 15.42
CA GLY A 206 -8.29 6.54 15.69
C GLY A 206 -7.04 5.88 15.12
N ASN A 207 -6.63 4.76 15.70
CA ASN A 207 -5.67 3.85 15.08
C ASN A 207 -6.39 3.08 13.95
N ALA A 208 -5.66 2.62 12.93
CA ALA A 208 -6.28 1.89 11.83
C ALA A 208 -6.72 0.48 12.29
N VAL A 209 -7.94 0.07 11.93
CA VAL A 209 -8.53 -1.18 12.42
C VAL A 209 -8.22 -2.33 11.46
N ASP A 210 -7.53 -3.36 11.95
CA ASP A 210 -7.26 -4.60 11.22
C ASP A 210 -8.51 -5.24 10.60
N LEU A 211 -8.37 -5.79 9.39
CA LEU A 211 -9.37 -6.67 8.80
C LEU A 211 -9.49 -7.94 9.67
N PRO A 212 -10.70 -8.32 10.11
CA PRO A 212 -10.89 -9.52 10.92
C PRO A 212 -10.73 -10.79 10.07
N PRO A 213 -10.43 -11.96 10.68
CA PRO A 213 -10.38 -13.25 9.98
C PRO A 213 -11.76 -13.69 9.42
N THR A 214 -12.82 -12.95 9.71
CA THR A 214 -14.17 -13.11 9.15
C THR A 214 -14.42 -12.28 7.88
N ASP A 215 -13.46 -11.46 7.42
CA ASP A 215 -13.58 -10.74 6.15
C ASP A 215 -13.45 -11.74 4.97
N PRO A 216 -14.40 -11.80 4.03
CA PRO A 216 -14.39 -12.78 2.95
C PRO A 216 -13.19 -12.62 1.98
N ARG A 217 -12.43 -11.52 2.06
CA ARG A 217 -11.20 -11.29 1.28
C ARG A 217 -9.96 -11.95 1.88
N VAL A 218 -9.99 -12.30 3.17
CA VAL A 218 -8.87 -12.99 3.87
C VAL A 218 -9.17 -14.47 4.15
N GLN A 219 -10.43 -14.87 4.00
CA GLN A 219 -10.86 -16.26 4.13
C GLN A 219 -10.36 -17.12 2.96
N ARG A 220 -10.15 -18.41 3.24
CA ARG A 220 -9.77 -19.40 2.24
C ARG A 220 -10.97 -19.74 1.35
N ASN A 221 -10.90 -19.32 0.09
CA ASN A 221 -11.97 -19.52 -0.91
C ASN A 221 -11.75 -20.74 -1.83
N VAL A 222 -10.59 -21.39 -1.74
CA VAL A 222 -10.20 -22.59 -2.50
C VAL A 222 -10.21 -23.86 -1.62
N THR A 223 -10.22 -25.04 -2.24
CA THR A 223 -10.29 -26.34 -1.56
C THR A 223 -9.10 -27.24 -1.88
N GLY A 224 -8.72 -28.11 -0.95
CA GLY A 224 -7.55 -28.99 -1.11
C GLY A 224 -6.27 -28.21 -1.44
N PHE A 225 -5.52 -28.69 -2.43
CA PHE A 225 -4.26 -28.08 -2.90
C PHE A 225 -4.44 -27.08 -4.05
N VAL A 226 -5.65 -26.63 -4.37
CA VAL A 226 -5.85 -25.57 -5.39
C VAL A 226 -5.07 -24.29 -4.96
N PRO A 227 -4.33 -23.63 -5.86
CA PRO A 227 -3.50 -22.46 -5.53
C PRO A 227 -4.22 -21.27 -4.93
N GLU A 228 -3.61 -20.66 -3.92
CA GLU A 228 -3.96 -19.38 -3.31
C GLU A 228 -2.73 -18.48 -3.17
N GLN A 229 -2.94 -17.22 -2.77
CA GLN A 229 -1.87 -16.23 -2.50
C GLN A 229 -0.97 -16.00 -3.74
N ILE A 230 -1.55 -16.15 -4.93
CA ILE A 230 -0.83 -16.11 -6.20
C ILE A 230 -0.22 -14.72 -6.41
N SER A 231 1.08 -14.68 -6.67
CA SER A 231 1.86 -13.46 -6.86
C SER A 231 2.87 -13.57 -8.00
N VAL A 232 3.23 -12.43 -8.57
CA VAL A 232 4.25 -12.27 -9.61
C VAL A 232 5.35 -11.36 -9.07
N SER A 233 6.61 -11.73 -9.29
CA SER A 233 7.79 -10.91 -8.98
C SER A 233 8.75 -10.89 -10.17
N LEU A 234 9.53 -9.83 -10.34
CA LEU A 234 10.49 -9.72 -11.43
C LEU A 234 11.73 -10.60 -11.19
N SER A 235 12.33 -11.09 -12.27
CA SER A 235 13.74 -11.48 -12.26
C SER A 235 14.62 -10.22 -12.40
N ALA A 236 15.96 -10.36 -12.44
CA ALA A 236 16.84 -9.21 -12.61
C ALA A 236 16.70 -8.51 -13.99
N THR A 237 16.09 -9.19 -14.97
CA THR A 237 15.91 -8.72 -16.35
C THR A 237 14.51 -9.03 -16.88
N HIS A 238 14.06 -8.19 -17.83
CA HIS A 238 12.71 -8.20 -18.41
C HIS A 238 12.25 -9.54 -19.04
N ASP A 239 13.19 -10.38 -19.45
CA ASP A 239 12.96 -11.65 -20.13
C ASP A 239 12.58 -12.79 -19.16
N SER A 240 12.42 -12.49 -17.87
CA SER A 240 12.13 -13.47 -16.84
C SER A 240 11.32 -12.88 -15.68
N VAL A 241 10.37 -13.67 -15.17
CA VAL A 241 9.62 -13.37 -13.94
C VAL A 241 9.55 -14.62 -13.07
N TRP A 242 9.20 -14.43 -11.81
CA TRP A 242 8.83 -15.49 -10.87
C TRP A 242 7.32 -15.47 -10.66
N ILE A 243 6.70 -16.65 -10.68
CA ILE A 243 5.32 -16.89 -10.26
C ILE A 243 5.38 -17.67 -8.94
N SER A 244 4.72 -17.16 -7.91
CA SER A 244 4.66 -17.78 -6.58
C SER A 244 3.23 -17.99 -6.13
N TRP A 245 2.98 -19.05 -5.35
CA TRP A 245 1.66 -19.35 -4.77
C TRP A 245 1.80 -20.32 -3.59
N ILE A 246 0.71 -20.53 -2.84
CA ILE A 246 0.61 -21.50 -1.75
C ILE A 246 -0.45 -22.56 -2.09
N THR A 247 -0.23 -23.81 -1.66
CA THR A 247 -1.21 -24.91 -1.74
C THR A 247 -1.39 -25.60 -0.39
N GLY A 248 -2.60 -26.13 -0.16
CA GLY A 248 -3.04 -26.53 1.18
C GLY A 248 -3.41 -25.33 2.04
N ASP A 249 -3.82 -25.57 3.29
CA ASP A 249 -4.02 -24.52 4.29
C ASP A 249 -2.89 -24.59 5.33
N PHE A 250 -2.71 -23.51 6.09
CA PHE A 250 -1.76 -23.49 7.19
C PHE A 250 -2.25 -24.29 8.40
N GLN A 251 -1.35 -24.56 9.35
CA GLN A 251 -1.67 -25.13 10.65
C GLN A 251 -1.18 -24.21 11.76
N ILE A 252 -1.97 -24.06 12.82
CA ILE A 252 -1.60 -23.31 14.04
C ILE A 252 -2.10 -24.06 15.27
N GLY A 253 -1.26 -24.14 16.31
CA GLY A 253 -1.56 -24.86 17.55
C GLY A 253 -0.30 -25.43 18.21
N GLU A 254 -0.49 -26.30 19.20
CA GLU A 254 0.63 -26.99 19.87
C GLU A 254 1.19 -28.12 18.99
N GLU A 255 0.32 -29.03 18.54
CA GLU A 255 0.65 -30.11 17.61
C GLU A 255 0.47 -29.68 16.15
N ILE A 256 1.57 -29.32 15.49
CA ILE A 256 1.63 -29.04 14.05
C ILE A 256 2.46 -30.09 13.30
N GLN A 257 2.11 -30.39 12.06
CA GLN A 257 2.81 -31.34 11.20
C GLN A 257 3.14 -30.67 9.85
N PRO A 258 4.36 -30.14 9.66
CA PRO A 258 4.78 -29.52 8.41
C PRO A 258 4.59 -30.45 7.21
N LEU A 259 3.95 -29.94 6.15
CA LEU A 259 3.68 -30.68 4.93
C LEU A 259 4.99 -31.01 4.20
N ASP A 260 5.11 -32.19 3.59
CA ASP A 260 6.24 -32.46 2.68
C ASP A 260 6.00 -31.69 1.37
N PRO A 261 6.82 -30.66 1.04
CA PRO A 261 6.63 -29.84 -0.15
C PRO A 261 6.75 -30.62 -1.47
N LYS A 262 7.29 -31.85 -1.45
CA LYS A 262 7.41 -32.72 -2.63
C LYS A 262 6.10 -33.43 -3.01
N THR A 263 5.07 -33.33 -2.17
CA THR A 263 3.77 -33.99 -2.40
C THR A 263 2.88 -33.27 -3.40
N VAL A 264 3.22 -32.03 -3.78
CA VAL A 264 2.50 -31.22 -4.78
C VAL A 264 3.53 -30.61 -5.74
N ALA A 265 3.31 -30.77 -7.05
CA ALA A 265 4.21 -30.26 -8.08
C ALA A 265 4.17 -28.73 -8.18
N SER A 266 5.31 -28.15 -8.58
CA SER A 266 5.48 -26.71 -8.78
C SER A 266 5.54 -26.40 -10.29
N MET A 267 4.39 -26.36 -10.97
CA MET A 267 4.33 -26.17 -12.43
C MET A 267 3.55 -24.89 -12.81
N VAL A 268 3.98 -24.24 -13.89
CA VAL A 268 3.24 -23.14 -14.56
C VAL A 268 3.09 -23.44 -16.05
N LYS A 269 1.86 -23.33 -16.56
CA LYS A 269 1.57 -23.26 -18.00
C LYS A 269 1.40 -21.80 -18.42
N TYR A 270 2.00 -21.36 -19.52
CA TYR A 270 1.95 -19.95 -19.93
C TYR A 270 2.02 -19.74 -21.45
N GLY A 271 1.50 -18.59 -21.91
CA GLY A 271 1.51 -18.20 -23.32
C GLY A 271 0.99 -16.78 -23.55
N THR A 272 1.20 -16.22 -24.75
CA THR A 272 0.77 -14.85 -25.10
C THR A 272 -0.73 -14.75 -25.45
N THR A 273 -1.48 -15.85 -25.35
CA THR A 273 -2.92 -15.92 -25.63
C THR A 273 -3.62 -16.80 -24.60
N ASN A 274 -4.70 -16.29 -24.01
CA ASN A 274 -5.52 -16.98 -22.99
C ASN A 274 -5.91 -18.42 -23.42
N SER A 275 -6.25 -18.62 -24.69
CA SER A 275 -6.67 -19.91 -25.25
C SER A 275 -5.53 -20.91 -25.54
N SER A 276 -4.26 -20.56 -25.34
CA SER A 276 -3.12 -21.38 -25.77
C SER A 276 -1.90 -21.22 -24.84
N LEU A 277 -1.95 -21.87 -23.67
CA LEU A 277 -0.87 -21.87 -22.68
C LEU A 277 0.19 -22.93 -23.03
N ASN A 278 0.89 -22.71 -24.15
CA ASN A 278 1.70 -23.74 -24.82
C ASN A 278 3.07 -24.00 -24.17
N ASN A 279 3.55 -23.09 -23.34
CA ASN A 279 4.85 -23.22 -22.68
C ASN A 279 4.65 -23.76 -21.25
N VAL A 280 5.63 -24.51 -20.76
CA VAL A 280 5.64 -25.06 -19.40
C VAL A 280 6.95 -24.68 -18.71
N ALA A 281 6.85 -24.25 -17.45
CA ALA A 281 7.98 -24.11 -16.54
C ALA A 281 7.71 -24.93 -15.27
N ASN A 282 8.78 -25.46 -14.67
CA ASN A 282 8.75 -26.13 -13.38
C ASN A 282 9.69 -25.39 -12.42
N GLY A 283 9.42 -25.47 -11.13
CA GLY A 283 10.23 -24.84 -10.09
C GLY A 283 10.26 -25.65 -8.81
N ASN A 284 10.46 -24.97 -7.69
CA ASN A 284 10.68 -25.59 -6.38
C ASN A 284 9.55 -25.26 -5.41
N SER A 285 9.34 -26.15 -4.44
CA SER A 285 8.42 -25.98 -3.33
C SER A 285 9.14 -26.09 -1.98
N LEU A 286 8.61 -25.42 -0.97
CA LEU A 286 9.11 -25.38 0.40
C LEU A 286 7.97 -25.18 1.41
N VAL A 287 8.28 -25.35 2.69
CA VAL A 287 7.42 -24.95 3.83
C VAL A 287 8.28 -24.21 4.84
N TYR A 288 7.67 -23.33 5.63
CA TYR A 288 8.30 -22.80 6.84
C TYR A 288 7.44 -23.07 8.07
N SER A 289 8.05 -22.94 9.24
CA SER A 289 7.38 -23.03 10.53
C SER A 289 7.84 -21.89 11.42
N GLN A 290 6.93 -21.38 12.25
CA GLN A 290 7.23 -20.41 13.29
C GLN A 290 7.06 -21.12 14.63
N LEU A 291 8.18 -21.34 15.33
CA LEU A 291 8.25 -22.24 16.47
C LEU A 291 8.66 -21.51 17.76
N TYR A 292 7.89 -21.71 18.82
CA TYR A 292 8.07 -21.03 20.10
C TYR A 292 8.30 -22.06 21.23
N PRO A 293 9.49 -22.07 21.88
CA PRO A 293 9.85 -23.07 22.89
C PRO A 293 9.34 -22.71 24.30
N PHE A 294 8.11 -22.21 24.40
CA PHE A 294 7.53 -21.66 25.63
C PHE A 294 6.13 -22.22 25.86
N GLU A 295 5.80 -22.52 27.12
CA GLU A 295 4.49 -23.05 27.50
C GLU A 295 3.37 -22.03 27.21
N GLY A 296 2.26 -22.48 26.62
CA GLY A 296 1.11 -21.64 26.25
C GLY A 296 1.23 -20.85 24.94
N LEU A 297 2.40 -20.83 24.29
CA LEU A 297 2.57 -20.23 22.97
C LEU A 297 2.26 -21.24 21.86
N GLN A 298 1.54 -20.80 20.83
CA GLN A 298 1.14 -21.67 19.70
C GLN A 298 2.21 -21.64 18.58
N ASN A 299 2.52 -22.82 18.03
CA ASN A 299 3.37 -22.95 16.85
C ASN A 299 2.55 -22.79 15.57
N TYR A 300 3.21 -22.46 14.47
CA TYR A 300 2.61 -22.39 13.14
C TYR A 300 3.46 -23.12 12.09
N THR A 301 2.82 -23.68 11.06
CA THR A 301 3.49 -24.05 9.81
C THR A 301 2.63 -23.74 8.60
N SER A 302 3.28 -23.32 7.51
CA SER A 302 2.63 -22.87 6.29
C SER A 302 1.99 -24.03 5.51
N GLY A 303 1.10 -23.68 4.57
CA GLY A 303 0.88 -24.51 3.39
C GLY A 303 2.18 -24.68 2.57
N ILE A 304 2.14 -25.52 1.54
CA ILE A 304 3.29 -25.69 0.63
C ILE A 304 3.41 -24.42 -0.22
N ILE A 305 4.54 -23.72 -0.12
CA ILE A 305 4.83 -22.53 -0.91
C ILE A 305 5.62 -22.96 -2.15
N HIS A 306 5.29 -22.40 -3.30
CA HIS A 306 5.87 -22.73 -4.60
C HIS A 306 6.48 -21.49 -5.26
N HIS A 307 7.63 -21.64 -5.91
CA HIS A 307 8.24 -20.60 -6.75
C HIS A 307 8.68 -21.20 -8.10
N VAL A 308 8.13 -20.66 -9.20
CA VAL A 308 8.46 -21.08 -10.56
C VAL A 308 8.96 -19.89 -11.37
N ARG A 309 10.16 -20.01 -11.93
CA ARG A 309 10.76 -18.99 -12.79
C ARG A 309 10.37 -19.21 -14.25
N LEU A 310 9.77 -18.21 -14.88
CA LEU A 310 9.55 -18.14 -16.31
C LEU A 310 10.75 -17.44 -16.97
N GLN A 311 11.17 -17.87 -18.15
CA GLN A 311 12.38 -17.39 -18.83
C GLN A 311 12.17 -17.32 -20.35
N GLY A 312 12.95 -16.49 -21.04
CA GLY A 312 12.81 -16.31 -22.50
C GLY A 312 11.56 -15.55 -22.90
N LEU A 313 11.07 -14.67 -22.02
CA LEU A 313 9.90 -13.85 -22.25
C LEU A 313 10.25 -12.63 -23.13
N ASN A 314 9.32 -12.20 -23.98
CA ASN A 314 9.46 -10.95 -24.72
C ASN A 314 9.21 -9.75 -23.78
N PRO A 315 9.90 -8.60 -23.94
CA PRO A 315 9.61 -7.36 -23.21
C PRO A 315 8.21 -6.81 -23.53
N SER A 316 7.65 -6.01 -22.62
CA SER A 316 6.38 -5.28 -22.80
C SER A 316 5.23 -6.14 -23.36
N THR A 317 5.19 -7.42 -23.01
CA THR A 317 4.31 -8.44 -23.59
C THR A 317 3.43 -9.02 -22.48
N THR A 318 2.13 -9.07 -22.71
CA THR A 318 1.19 -9.74 -21.78
C THR A 318 1.27 -11.25 -21.96
N TYR A 319 1.51 -11.95 -20.86
CA TYR A 319 1.48 -13.41 -20.76
C TYR A 319 0.32 -13.84 -19.87
N PHE A 320 -0.47 -14.78 -20.36
CA PHE A 320 -1.46 -15.53 -19.61
C PHE A 320 -0.81 -16.75 -18.98
N TYR A 321 -1.24 -17.15 -17.78
CA TYR A 321 -0.69 -18.31 -17.08
C TYR A 321 -1.69 -19.01 -16.17
N GLN A 322 -1.43 -20.29 -15.89
CA GLN A 322 -2.01 -21.06 -14.79
C GLN A 322 -0.88 -21.70 -13.99
N CYS A 323 -0.96 -21.67 -12.66
CA CYS A 323 -0.01 -22.32 -11.75
C CYS A 323 -0.65 -23.51 -11.03
N GLY A 324 0.16 -24.34 -10.38
CA GLY A 324 -0.28 -25.46 -9.54
C GLY A 324 0.29 -26.81 -9.96
N ASP A 325 -0.48 -27.87 -9.70
CA ASP A 325 -0.15 -29.25 -10.03
C ASP A 325 -1.23 -29.85 -10.96
N PRO A 326 -0.88 -30.28 -12.19
CA PRO A 326 -1.82 -30.89 -13.13
C PRO A 326 -2.01 -32.41 -12.95
N SER A 327 -1.28 -33.06 -12.05
CA SER A 327 -1.42 -34.50 -11.74
C SER A 327 -2.56 -34.77 -10.75
N ILE A 328 -2.88 -33.77 -9.94
CA ILE A 328 -4.10 -33.66 -9.11
C ILE A 328 -5.01 -32.56 -9.68
N SER A 329 -6.23 -32.42 -9.16
CA SER A 329 -7.17 -31.37 -9.61
C SER A 329 -6.86 -29.99 -9.00
N ALA A 330 -5.61 -29.53 -9.12
CA ALA A 330 -5.06 -28.38 -8.40
C ALA A 330 -4.32 -27.37 -9.30
N MET A 331 -4.92 -27.02 -10.43
CA MET A 331 -4.50 -25.86 -11.24
C MET A 331 -5.32 -24.62 -10.86
N SER A 332 -4.72 -23.44 -10.95
CA SER A 332 -5.42 -22.14 -10.79
C SER A 332 -6.36 -21.83 -11.97
N ASP A 333 -7.21 -20.83 -11.81
CA ASP A 333 -7.78 -20.07 -12.93
C ASP A 333 -6.68 -19.43 -13.80
N VAL A 334 -7.03 -18.91 -14.97
CA VAL A 334 -6.06 -18.19 -15.83
C VAL A 334 -5.84 -16.77 -15.33
N HIS A 335 -4.61 -16.48 -14.91
CA HIS A 335 -4.13 -15.15 -14.56
C HIS A 335 -3.34 -14.54 -15.73
N SER A 336 -2.96 -13.26 -15.64
CA SER A 336 -2.17 -12.58 -16.68
C SER A 336 -1.36 -11.42 -16.12
N PHE A 337 -0.10 -11.32 -16.52
CA PHE A 337 0.80 -10.20 -16.20
C PHE A 337 1.43 -9.65 -17.50
N THR A 338 2.02 -8.46 -17.44
CA THR A 338 2.81 -7.88 -18.53
C THR A 338 4.28 -7.79 -18.11
N THR A 339 5.20 -8.23 -18.96
CA THR A 339 6.65 -8.11 -18.72
C THR A 339 7.11 -6.65 -18.73
N MET A 340 8.16 -6.35 -17.97
CA MET A 340 8.81 -5.04 -18.03
C MET A 340 9.34 -4.73 -19.44
N PRO A 341 9.52 -3.44 -19.78
CA PRO A 341 10.23 -3.07 -21.00
C PRO A 341 11.72 -3.45 -20.94
N ALA A 342 12.33 -3.67 -22.11
CA ALA A 342 13.75 -3.94 -22.21
C ALA A 342 14.61 -2.72 -21.84
N SER A 343 15.79 -2.94 -21.26
CA SER A 343 16.63 -1.84 -20.76
C SER A 343 17.19 -0.96 -21.88
N SER A 344 16.78 0.30 -21.85
CA SER A 344 17.13 1.34 -22.82
C SER A 344 16.85 2.71 -22.19
N SER A 345 17.62 3.74 -22.55
CA SER A 345 17.39 5.13 -22.10
C SER A 345 16.10 5.77 -22.60
N GLN A 346 15.34 5.04 -23.44
CA GLN A 346 14.09 5.48 -24.07
C GLN A 346 12.88 4.60 -23.71
N SER A 347 13.03 3.60 -22.82
CA SER A 347 11.96 2.64 -22.52
C SER A 347 11.78 2.47 -21.02
N TYR A 348 10.56 2.64 -20.52
CA TYR A 348 10.24 2.76 -19.10
C TYR A 348 8.87 2.14 -18.81
N PRO A 349 8.65 1.54 -17.62
CA PRO A 349 7.29 1.28 -17.15
C PRO A 349 6.54 2.62 -17.06
N THR A 350 5.25 2.61 -17.38
CA THR A 350 4.38 3.79 -17.36
C THR A 350 4.25 4.35 -15.95
N ARG A 351 4.00 3.44 -15.00
CA ARG A 351 3.75 3.71 -13.58
C ARG A 351 4.38 2.65 -12.71
N ILE A 352 5.16 3.09 -11.74
CA ILE A 352 5.62 2.26 -10.62
C ILE A 352 4.93 2.79 -9.37
N ALA A 353 4.27 1.91 -8.62
CA ALA A 353 3.75 2.24 -7.31
C ALA A 353 4.81 1.96 -6.22
N ILE A 354 4.86 2.82 -5.21
CA ILE A 354 5.72 2.67 -4.04
C ILE A 354 4.86 2.81 -2.78
N VAL A 355 4.94 1.82 -1.89
CA VAL A 355 4.27 1.77 -0.58
C VAL A 355 5.21 1.08 0.42
N GLY A 356 5.28 1.54 1.66
CA GLY A 356 5.78 0.74 2.79
C GLY A 356 4.64 0.38 3.74
N ASP A 357 4.92 -0.40 4.78
CA ASP A 357 4.23 -0.26 6.08
C ASP A 357 2.71 -0.47 5.99
N LEU A 358 2.31 -1.44 5.16
CA LEU A 358 0.93 -1.66 4.76
C LEU A 358 0.07 -2.22 5.90
N GLY A 359 0.55 -3.27 6.57
CA GLY A 359 -0.29 -4.09 7.45
C GLY A 359 -1.50 -4.67 6.72
N LEU A 360 -2.61 -4.86 7.44
CA LEU A 360 -3.85 -5.38 6.85
C LEU A 360 -5.09 -4.83 7.57
N THR A 361 -5.30 -3.53 7.44
CA THR A 361 -6.39 -2.73 8.04
C THR A 361 -7.36 -2.22 6.98
N TYR A 362 -8.49 -1.63 7.39
CA TYR A 362 -9.36 -0.89 6.46
C TYR A 362 -8.63 0.29 5.79
N ASN A 363 -7.67 0.93 6.47
CA ASN A 363 -6.85 2.00 5.89
C ASN A 363 -5.92 1.44 4.82
N THR A 364 -5.29 0.28 5.06
CA THR A 364 -4.54 -0.47 4.02
C THR A 364 -5.41 -0.73 2.80
N THR A 365 -6.69 -1.09 2.99
CA THR A 365 -7.59 -1.31 1.83
C THR A 365 -7.87 -0.04 1.04
N SER A 366 -7.89 1.13 1.68
CA SER A 366 -7.96 2.43 0.99
C SER A 366 -6.69 2.69 0.17
N THR A 367 -5.51 2.42 0.75
CA THR A 367 -4.20 2.56 0.08
C THR A 367 -4.11 1.66 -1.15
N VAL A 368 -4.48 0.39 -1.01
CA VAL A 368 -4.39 -0.60 -2.09
C VAL A 368 -5.43 -0.36 -3.17
N ASP A 369 -6.65 0.07 -2.83
CA ASP A 369 -7.64 0.51 -3.83
C ASP A 369 -7.18 1.78 -4.55
N HIS A 370 -6.54 2.74 -3.84
CA HIS A 370 -5.95 3.95 -4.43
C HIS A 370 -4.80 3.60 -5.39
N MET A 371 -3.88 2.75 -4.96
CA MET A 371 -2.78 2.23 -5.77
C MET A 371 -3.28 1.49 -7.02
N ALA A 372 -4.21 0.53 -6.84
CA ALA A 372 -4.75 -0.26 -7.94
C ALA A 372 -5.50 0.60 -8.97
N SER A 373 -6.24 1.64 -8.54
CA SER A 373 -6.94 2.57 -9.44
C SER A 373 -6.01 3.38 -10.34
N ASN A 374 -4.73 3.53 -9.94
CA ASN A 374 -3.71 4.20 -10.74
C ASN A 374 -3.09 3.29 -11.81
N ASN A 375 -3.45 2.01 -11.88
CA ASN A 375 -2.95 1.04 -12.86
C ASN A 375 -1.40 0.98 -12.95
N PRO A 376 -0.68 0.63 -11.86
CA PRO A 376 0.76 0.46 -11.90
C PRO A 376 1.19 -0.76 -12.73
N ASP A 377 2.32 -0.66 -13.42
CA ASP A 377 3.00 -1.76 -14.10
C ASP A 377 3.87 -2.59 -13.13
N LEU A 378 4.27 -1.98 -12.00
CA LEU A 378 5.18 -2.54 -10.99
C LEU A 378 4.83 -1.96 -9.61
N ILE A 379 4.92 -2.77 -8.55
CA ILE A 379 4.79 -2.33 -7.15
C ILE A 379 6.12 -2.57 -6.42
N LEU A 380 6.60 -1.56 -5.70
CA LEU A 380 7.67 -1.68 -4.69
C LEU A 380 7.05 -1.64 -3.30
N LEU A 381 7.30 -2.66 -2.49
CA LEU A 381 6.89 -2.74 -1.09
C LEU A 381 8.12 -2.57 -0.18
N VAL A 382 8.16 -1.47 0.57
CA VAL A 382 9.35 -0.95 1.25
C VAL A 382 9.44 -1.43 2.71
N GLY A 383 9.28 -2.74 2.92
CA GLY A 383 9.23 -3.36 4.26
C GLY A 383 7.88 -3.26 4.95
N ASP A 384 7.79 -3.95 6.08
CA ASP A 384 6.67 -3.98 7.02
C ASP A 384 5.33 -4.34 6.35
N VAL A 385 5.24 -5.63 5.99
CA VAL A 385 4.23 -6.17 5.10
C VAL A 385 2.92 -6.45 5.84
N SER A 386 2.97 -7.33 6.84
CA SER A 386 1.77 -7.97 7.42
C SER A 386 1.46 -7.54 8.86
N TYR A 387 2.46 -7.03 9.59
CA TYR A 387 2.42 -6.78 11.04
C TYR A 387 1.93 -7.99 11.86
N ALA A 388 2.25 -9.21 11.43
CA ALA A 388 1.91 -10.42 12.17
C ALA A 388 2.53 -10.46 13.58
N ASN A 389 3.64 -9.75 13.79
CA ASN A 389 4.30 -9.51 15.07
C ASN A 389 3.58 -8.49 15.99
N LEU A 390 2.44 -7.92 15.60
CA LEU A 390 1.58 -7.14 16.51
C LEU A 390 0.52 -7.97 17.22
N TYR A 391 0.69 -9.29 17.16
CA TYR A 391 -0.21 -10.28 17.73
C TYR A 391 0.56 -11.33 18.54
N LEU A 392 0.01 -11.68 19.71
CA LEU A 392 0.33 -12.92 20.39
C LEU A 392 -0.03 -14.11 19.50
N THR A 393 0.68 -15.23 19.67
CA THR A 393 0.47 -16.48 18.94
C THR A 393 -1.00 -16.93 18.93
N ASN A 394 -1.72 -16.73 20.04
CA ASN A 394 -3.14 -17.03 20.20
C ASN A 394 -4.13 -16.13 19.40
N GLY A 395 -3.64 -15.11 18.68
CA GLY A 395 -4.46 -14.21 17.86
C GLY A 395 -4.94 -12.93 18.56
N THR A 396 -4.48 -12.65 19.78
CA THR A 396 -4.72 -11.36 20.47
C THR A 396 -3.74 -10.30 19.96
N GLY A 397 -4.23 -9.20 19.36
CA GLY A 397 -3.37 -8.16 18.76
C GLY A 397 -3.55 -6.75 19.34
N ALA A 398 -2.49 -5.95 19.30
CA ALA A 398 -2.42 -4.61 19.87
C ALA A 398 -1.74 -3.58 18.94
N ASP A 399 -2.03 -2.29 19.11
CA ASP A 399 -1.53 -1.19 18.27
C ASP A 399 -0.10 -0.73 18.64
N CYS A 400 0.57 -1.50 19.49
CA CYS A 400 1.96 -1.37 19.93
C CYS A 400 2.27 -2.62 20.78
N TYR A 401 3.07 -3.55 20.26
CA TYR A 401 3.33 -4.84 20.95
C TYR A 401 3.98 -4.62 22.33
N THR A 402 5.06 -3.83 22.39
CA THR A 402 5.82 -3.56 23.62
C THR A 402 5.02 -2.78 24.67
N CYS A 403 4.00 -2.03 24.26
CA CYS A 403 3.09 -1.33 25.18
C CYS A 403 2.07 -2.26 25.85
N ALA A 404 1.68 -3.35 25.18
CA ALA A 404 0.56 -4.20 25.57
C ALA A 404 1.01 -5.57 26.13
N PHE A 405 2.14 -6.09 25.66
CA PHE A 405 2.65 -7.42 25.97
C PHE A 405 4.10 -7.41 26.49
N PRO A 406 4.48 -6.52 27.44
CA PRO A 406 5.86 -6.39 27.92
C PRO A 406 6.39 -7.65 28.63
N ASP A 407 5.49 -8.47 29.18
CA ASP A 407 5.80 -9.70 29.92
C ASP A 407 5.84 -10.97 29.05
N SER A 408 5.62 -10.86 27.73
CA SER A 408 5.72 -12.02 26.83
C SER A 408 7.18 -12.50 26.72
N PRO A 409 7.46 -13.81 26.75
CA PRO A 409 8.83 -14.34 26.80
C PRO A 409 9.66 -14.11 25.52
N ILE A 410 9.02 -13.62 24.46
CA ILE A 410 9.62 -13.31 23.16
C ILE A 410 8.71 -12.31 22.42
N HIS A 411 9.18 -11.70 21.33
CA HIS A 411 8.28 -11.01 20.41
C HIS A 411 7.52 -12.07 19.59
N GLU A 412 6.28 -12.33 19.97
CA GLU A 412 5.39 -13.32 19.32
C GLU A 412 4.92 -12.85 17.95
N THR A 413 4.33 -13.78 17.19
CA THR A 413 3.66 -13.48 15.92
C THR A 413 2.40 -14.35 15.78
N HIS A 414 1.35 -13.81 15.18
CA HIS A 414 0.23 -14.59 14.67
C HIS A 414 0.34 -14.73 13.14
N GLN A 415 1.17 -15.68 12.72
CA GLN A 415 1.51 -15.97 11.32
C GLN A 415 0.34 -16.01 10.33
N PRO A 416 -0.90 -16.45 10.67
CA PRO A 416 -2.05 -16.34 9.77
C PRO A 416 -2.32 -14.94 9.21
N ARG A 417 -1.86 -13.85 9.85
CA ARG A 417 -1.90 -12.49 9.27
C ARG A 417 -1.19 -12.40 7.92
N TRP A 418 -0.11 -13.17 7.70
CA TRP A 418 0.54 -13.28 6.39
C TRP A 418 -0.34 -13.95 5.35
N ASP A 419 -1.03 -15.03 5.70
CA ASP A 419 -1.93 -15.74 4.78
C ASP A 419 -3.16 -14.89 4.43
N TYR A 420 -3.69 -14.15 5.41
CA TYR A 420 -4.72 -13.15 5.22
C TYR A 420 -4.27 -12.03 4.28
N TRP A 421 -3.03 -11.55 4.42
CA TRP A 421 -2.45 -10.52 3.56
C TRP A 421 -2.26 -11.02 2.13
N GLY A 422 -1.71 -12.23 1.95
CA GLY A 422 -1.52 -12.86 0.64
C GLY A 422 -2.84 -13.09 -0.10
N ARG A 423 -3.88 -13.55 0.61
CA ARG A 423 -5.24 -13.73 0.07
C ARG A 423 -5.87 -12.40 -0.34
N TYR A 424 -5.72 -11.36 0.50
CA TYR A 424 -6.22 -10.01 0.20
C TYR A 424 -5.52 -9.38 -1.01
N MET A 425 -4.21 -9.53 -1.14
CA MET A 425 -3.41 -8.88 -2.19
C MET A 425 -3.44 -9.62 -3.54
N GLN A 426 -3.73 -10.92 -3.56
CA GLN A 426 -3.77 -11.77 -4.78
C GLN A 426 -4.50 -11.14 -5.99
N PRO A 427 -5.66 -10.45 -5.87
CA PRO A 427 -6.34 -9.82 -7.01
C PRO A 427 -5.51 -8.75 -7.75
N VAL A 428 -4.52 -8.16 -7.07
CA VAL A 428 -3.55 -7.20 -7.61
C VAL A 428 -2.25 -7.92 -8.00
N ILE A 429 -1.59 -8.61 -7.05
CA ILE A 429 -0.22 -9.10 -7.23
C ILE A 429 -0.11 -10.35 -8.11
N SER A 430 -1.22 -11.03 -8.44
CA SER A 430 -1.26 -12.06 -9.50
C SER A 430 -1.28 -11.48 -10.93
N ARG A 431 -1.17 -10.15 -11.07
CA ARG A 431 -1.24 -9.44 -12.35
C ARG A 431 -0.19 -8.34 -12.47
N VAL A 432 0.02 -7.58 -11.40
CA VAL A 432 1.08 -6.56 -11.30
C VAL A 432 2.26 -7.15 -10.52
N PRO A 433 3.47 -7.23 -11.10
CA PRO A 433 4.66 -7.65 -10.39
C PRO A 433 4.92 -6.82 -9.12
N ILE A 434 5.23 -7.50 -8.02
CA ILE A 434 5.59 -6.88 -6.74
C ILE A 434 7.03 -7.26 -6.34
N MET A 435 7.80 -6.28 -5.89
CA MET A 435 9.15 -6.42 -5.36
C MET A 435 9.17 -5.94 -3.91
N VAL A 436 9.56 -6.82 -2.99
CA VAL A 436 9.52 -6.58 -1.55
C VAL A 436 10.94 -6.50 -0.98
N ILE A 437 11.19 -5.57 -0.07
CA ILE A 437 12.38 -5.57 0.80
C ILE A 437 11.94 -5.76 2.26
N GLU A 438 12.85 -6.17 3.13
CA GLU A 438 12.57 -6.43 4.56
C GLU A 438 12.52 -5.15 5.41
N GLY A 439 11.54 -5.08 6.32
CA GLY A 439 11.48 -4.14 7.45
C GLY A 439 11.58 -4.84 8.81
N ASN A 440 11.55 -4.09 9.91
CA ASN A 440 11.70 -4.67 11.25
C ASN A 440 10.54 -5.59 11.66
N HIS A 441 9.34 -5.46 11.08
CA HIS A 441 8.23 -6.35 11.39
C HIS A 441 8.38 -7.73 10.73
N GLU A 442 9.25 -7.87 9.71
CA GLU A 442 9.64 -9.17 9.14
C GLU A 442 10.69 -9.94 9.98
N LEU A 443 11.30 -9.33 11.00
CA LEU A 443 12.31 -10.02 11.83
C LEU A 443 11.78 -11.29 12.48
N GLU A 444 10.58 -11.23 13.06
CA GLU A 444 9.79 -12.39 13.54
C GLU A 444 10.61 -13.44 14.30
N THR A 445 11.38 -13.02 15.31
CA THR A 445 12.36 -13.89 15.99
C THR A 445 11.69 -15.10 16.63
N GLN A 446 12.20 -16.30 16.35
CA GLN A 446 11.68 -17.58 16.85
C GLN A 446 12.78 -18.49 17.45
N VAL A 447 12.46 -19.78 17.66
CA VAL A 447 13.40 -20.78 18.19
C VAL A 447 14.77 -20.74 17.48
N LYS A 448 15.84 -20.97 18.25
CA LYS A 448 17.25 -20.91 17.79
C LYS A 448 17.69 -19.53 17.24
N LYS A 449 16.94 -18.45 17.48
CA LYS A 449 17.18 -17.09 16.95
C LYS A 449 17.15 -17.04 15.42
N LYS A 450 16.32 -17.86 14.78
CA LYS A 450 15.90 -17.67 13.38
C LYS A 450 15.10 -16.37 13.26
N VAL A 451 15.23 -15.70 12.12
CA VAL A 451 14.59 -14.43 11.76
C VAL A 451 14.26 -14.42 10.26
N PHE A 452 13.29 -13.61 9.82
CA PHE A 452 12.89 -13.44 8.41
C PHE A 452 12.45 -14.72 7.68
N GLU A 453 12.01 -15.75 8.41
CA GLU A 453 11.64 -17.05 7.84
C GLU A 453 10.39 -16.95 6.96
N SER A 454 9.38 -16.17 7.38
CA SER A 454 8.16 -15.88 6.63
C SER A 454 8.43 -15.09 5.35
N TYR A 455 9.10 -13.94 5.46
CA TYR A 455 9.52 -13.09 4.34
C TYR A 455 10.33 -13.87 3.29
N SER A 456 11.35 -14.62 3.74
CA SER A 456 12.25 -15.36 2.84
C SER A 456 11.59 -16.59 2.20
N ALA A 457 10.51 -17.09 2.79
CA ALA A 457 9.77 -18.25 2.29
C ALA A 457 8.59 -17.88 1.39
N ARG A 458 7.98 -16.69 1.56
CA ARG A 458 6.74 -16.31 0.84
C ARG A 458 6.96 -15.60 -0.48
N PHE A 459 8.03 -14.82 -0.62
CA PHE A 459 8.31 -14.03 -1.82
C PHE A 459 9.44 -14.63 -2.66
N ALA A 460 9.40 -14.38 -3.97
CA ALA A 460 10.47 -14.74 -4.89
C ALA A 460 11.35 -13.52 -5.19
N PHE A 461 12.66 -13.69 -5.09
CA PHE A 461 13.65 -12.63 -5.20
C PHE A 461 14.68 -12.95 -6.30
N PRO A 462 15.15 -11.97 -7.08
CA PRO A 462 16.18 -12.17 -8.11
C PRO A 462 17.60 -12.29 -7.51
N SER A 463 17.75 -12.98 -6.38
CA SER A 463 18.96 -13.02 -5.54
C SER A 463 20.15 -13.69 -6.24
N GLU A 464 19.89 -14.72 -7.05
CA GLU A 464 20.93 -15.40 -7.83
C GLU A 464 21.24 -14.63 -9.12
N GLU A 465 20.22 -14.06 -9.76
CA GLU A 465 20.37 -13.28 -11.00
C GLU A 465 21.17 -11.99 -10.78
N SER A 466 20.88 -11.27 -9.68
CA SER A 466 21.64 -10.11 -9.21
C SER A 466 22.93 -10.47 -8.48
N LYS A 467 23.18 -11.77 -8.24
CA LYS A 467 24.40 -12.30 -7.59
C LYS A 467 24.61 -11.76 -6.17
N SER A 468 23.51 -11.45 -5.48
CA SER A 468 23.51 -11.10 -4.06
C SER A 468 23.61 -12.33 -3.18
N HIS A 469 23.02 -13.45 -3.63
CA HIS A 469 22.84 -14.68 -2.86
C HIS A 469 22.11 -14.45 -1.53
N SER A 470 21.19 -13.47 -1.50
CA SER A 470 20.42 -13.11 -0.31
C SER A 470 19.03 -12.59 -0.68
N THR A 471 18.01 -12.98 0.09
CA THR A 471 16.65 -12.43 0.04
C THR A 471 16.56 -11.01 0.60
N MET A 472 17.55 -10.59 1.39
CA MET A 472 17.57 -9.31 2.12
C MET A 472 18.19 -8.15 1.34
N TYR A 473 18.74 -8.39 0.15
CA TYR A 473 19.23 -7.34 -0.76
C TYR A 473 19.45 -7.92 -2.16
N TYR A 474 19.08 -7.18 -3.19
CA TYR A 474 19.17 -7.60 -4.59
C TYR A 474 18.99 -6.41 -5.56
N SER A 475 19.22 -6.64 -6.84
CA SER A 475 19.03 -5.62 -7.89
C SER A 475 18.22 -6.17 -9.07
N PHE A 476 17.57 -5.28 -9.82
CA PHE A 476 16.86 -5.63 -11.07
C PHE A 476 16.72 -4.42 -11.98
N ASN A 477 16.45 -4.66 -13.26
CA ASN A 477 16.17 -3.60 -14.23
C ASN A 477 14.70 -3.64 -14.69
N ALA A 478 14.05 -2.48 -14.73
CA ALA A 478 12.74 -2.29 -15.35
C ALA A 478 12.83 -1.14 -16.37
N GLY A 479 12.90 -1.48 -17.65
CA GLY A 479 13.30 -0.51 -18.68
C GLY A 479 14.68 0.10 -18.39
N GLY A 480 14.83 1.40 -18.65
CA GLY A 480 16.02 2.20 -18.37
C GLY A 480 16.21 2.61 -16.90
N ILE A 481 15.62 1.86 -15.96
CA ILE A 481 15.79 2.03 -14.52
C ILE A 481 16.49 0.79 -13.97
N HIS A 482 17.49 1.01 -13.14
CA HIS A 482 18.15 0.00 -12.33
C HIS A 482 17.80 0.24 -10.85
N PHE A 483 17.22 -0.79 -10.22
CA PHE A 483 16.76 -0.77 -8.83
C PHE A 483 17.73 -1.49 -7.91
N LEU A 484 17.96 -0.90 -6.73
CA LEU A 484 18.79 -1.42 -5.65
C LEU A 484 17.91 -1.62 -4.41
N MET A 485 17.51 -2.85 -4.12
CA MET A 485 16.79 -3.20 -2.90
C MET A 485 17.83 -3.55 -1.83
N LEU A 486 17.91 -2.76 -0.75
CA LEU A 486 18.93 -2.88 0.30
C LEU A 486 18.26 -3.20 1.64
N GLY A 487 18.83 -4.14 2.38
CA GLY A 487 18.33 -4.53 3.69
C GLY A 487 18.85 -3.63 4.80
N SER A 488 17.94 -3.09 5.60
CA SER A 488 18.25 -2.26 6.77
C SER A 488 18.71 -3.13 7.95
N TYR A 489 18.13 -4.31 8.15
CA TYR A 489 18.37 -5.16 9.33
C TYR A 489 19.28 -6.37 9.03
N ILE A 490 20.07 -6.25 7.96
CA ILE A 490 21.20 -7.14 7.66
C ILE A 490 22.50 -6.33 7.47
N GLY A 491 23.63 -6.90 7.89
CA GLY A 491 24.93 -6.21 7.98
C GLY A 491 25.26 -5.33 6.77
N TYR A 492 25.23 -4.01 6.95
CA TYR A 492 25.53 -2.99 5.93
C TYR A 492 26.95 -2.40 6.01
N HIS A 493 27.69 -2.70 7.09
CA HIS A 493 29.03 -2.15 7.34
C HIS A 493 30.04 -2.48 6.21
N LYS A 494 31.08 -1.66 6.03
CA LYS A 494 32.01 -1.67 4.86
C LYS A 494 32.79 -2.97 4.57
N LYS A 495 32.66 -4.01 5.41
CA LYS A 495 33.23 -5.36 5.24
C LYS A 495 32.17 -6.46 5.01
N SER A 496 30.88 -6.14 5.07
CA SER A 496 29.78 -7.11 5.00
C SER A 496 29.58 -7.68 3.59
N HIS A 497 28.73 -8.70 3.47
CA HIS A 497 28.35 -9.26 2.17
C HIS A 497 27.52 -8.26 1.36
N GLN A 498 26.51 -7.62 1.98
CA GLN A 498 25.70 -6.58 1.34
C GLN A 498 26.56 -5.45 0.74
N HIS A 499 27.46 -4.83 1.52
CA HIS A 499 28.29 -3.73 1.02
C HIS A 499 29.32 -4.20 -0.04
N LYS A 500 29.81 -5.44 0.06
CA LYS A 500 30.69 -6.03 -0.98
C LYS A 500 29.94 -6.29 -2.29
N TRP A 501 28.68 -6.70 -2.22
CA TRP A 501 27.80 -6.89 -3.37
C TRP A 501 27.44 -5.54 -4.01
N LEU A 502 26.89 -4.61 -3.23
CA LEU A 502 26.47 -3.26 -3.67
C LEU A 502 27.58 -2.54 -4.44
N LYS A 503 28.83 -2.63 -3.98
CA LYS A 503 30.00 -2.04 -4.66
C LYS A 503 30.31 -2.69 -6.02
N LYS A 504 30.04 -3.99 -6.21
CA LYS A 504 30.20 -4.69 -7.51
C LYS A 504 29.06 -4.35 -8.45
N ASP A 505 27.84 -4.32 -7.91
CA ASP A 505 26.59 -4.13 -8.62
C ASP A 505 26.50 -2.70 -9.21
N LEU A 506 26.71 -1.66 -8.39
CA LEU A 506 26.87 -0.27 -8.84
C LEU A 506 27.98 -0.08 -9.88
N ALA A 507 29.07 -0.86 -9.77
CA ALA A 507 30.16 -0.83 -10.74
C ALA A 507 29.86 -1.62 -12.03
N SER A 508 28.72 -2.31 -12.11
CA SER A 508 28.22 -3.00 -13.30
C SER A 508 27.31 -2.11 -14.16
N VAL A 509 26.58 -1.18 -13.55
CA VAL A 509 25.63 -0.26 -14.19
C VAL A 509 26.26 0.55 -15.33
N ASP A 510 25.63 0.52 -16.51
CA ASP A 510 25.89 1.47 -17.59
C ASP A 510 24.75 2.50 -17.65
N ARG A 511 25.04 3.74 -17.26
CA ARG A 511 24.07 4.85 -17.23
C ARG A 511 23.61 5.31 -18.63
N LYS A 512 24.08 4.70 -19.71
CA LYS A 512 23.51 4.83 -21.07
C LYS A 512 22.42 3.80 -21.37
N VAL A 513 22.39 2.69 -20.64
CA VAL A 513 21.38 1.62 -20.77
C VAL A 513 20.32 1.75 -19.69
N THR A 514 20.74 2.04 -18.46
CA THR A 514 19.87 2.39 -17.33
C THR A 514 20.25 3.78 -16.78
N PRO A 515 19.77 4.88 -17.40
CA PRO A 515 20.05 6.24 -16.92
C PRO A 515 19.63 6.48 -15.48
N TRP A 516 18.54 5.85 -15.03
CA TRP A 516 18.06 5.99 -13.67
C TRP A 516 18.62 4.88 -12.77
N VAL A 517 19.16 5.28 -11.63
CA VAL A 517 19.48 4.39 -10.52
C VAL A 517 18.66 4.82 -9.32
N VAL A 518 17.77 3.92 -8.87
CA VAL A 518 16.86 4.11 -7.75
C VAL A 518 17.24 3.12 -6.66
N ALA A 519 17.28 3.57 -5.40
CA ALA A 519 17.49 2.68 -4.26
C ALA A 519 16.27 2.65 -3.33
N THR A 520 16.08 1.53 -2.65
CA THR A 520 14.92 1.26 -1.79
C THR A 520 15.35 0.41 -0.61
N TRP A 521 15.00 0.85 0.60
CA TRP A 521 15.25 0.14 1.86
C TRP A 521 14.30 0.70 2.93
N HIS A 522 14.01 -0.08 3.97
CA HIS A 522 12.98 0.29 4.95
C HIS A 522 13.33 1.59 5.73
N ALA A 523 14.37 1.59 6.57
CA ALA A 523 14.59 2.67 7.53
C ALA A 523 15.16 3.99 6.91
N PRO A 524 14.47 5.13 7.00
CA PRO A 524 14.87 6.38 6.36
C PRO A 524 16.11 7.03 6.99
N TRP A 525 16.97 7.62 6.15
CA TRP A 525 18.17 8.34 6.59
C TRP A 525 17.92 9.84 6.87
N TYR A 526 16.83 10.39 6.34
CA TYR A 526 16.54 11.82 6.29
C TYR A 526 15.12 12.18 6.77
N SER A 527 14.50 11.33 7.61
CA SER A 527 13.27 11.67 8.32
C SER A 527 13.51 12.83 9.29
N SER A 528 12.57 13.77 9.35
CA SER A 528 12.51 14.85 10.34
C SER A 528 11.42 14.62 11.42
N TYR A 529 10.66 13.54 11.32
CA TYR A 529 9.78 13.09 12.40
C TYR A 529 10.57 12.64 13.64
N ALA A 530 9.97 12.76 14.83
CA ALA A 530 10.59 12.29 16.08
C ALA A 530 10.60 10.75 16.18
N ALA A 531 9.65 10.07 15.54
CA ALA A 531 9.67 8.62 15.37
C ALA A 531 10.87 8.22 14.48
N HIS A 532 11.69 7.28 14.98
CA HIS A 532 12.88 6.74 14.29
C HIS A 532 13.90 7.81 13.85
N TYR A 533 13.94 8.97 14.54
CA TYR A 533 14.80 10.09 14.19
C TYR A 533 16.29 9.71 14.20
N ARG A 534 16.91 9.68 13.02
CA ARG A 534 18.33 9.29 12.79
C ARG A 534 18.66 7.85 13.23
N GLU A 535 17.67 6.97 13.34
CA GLU A 535 17.85 5.57 13.77
C GLU A 535 18.82 4.81 12.86
N ALA A 536 18.64 4.94 11.54
CA ALA A 536 19.46 4.30 10.51
C ALA A 536 20.80 5.03 10.20
N GLU A 537 21.26 5.95 11.04
CA GLU A 537 22.46 6.77 10.77
C GLU A 537 23.72 5.92 10.53
N CYS A 538 23.87 4.77 11.20
CA CYS A 538 25.00 3.88 10.96
C CYS A 538 24.95 3.20 9.58
N MET A 539 23.77 3.01 8.99
CA MET A 539 23.61 2.57 7.59
C MET A 539 24.00 3.70 6.63
N LYS A 540 23.55 4.94 6.91
CA LYS A 540 23.94 6.15 6.16
C LYS A 540 25.45 6.33 6.11
N VAL A 541 26.12 6.34 7.27
CA VAL A 541 27.60 6.47 7.39
C VAL A 541 28.36 5.30 6.73
N ALA A 542 27.73 4.12 6.62
CA ALA A 542 28.29 2.98 5.91
C ALA A 542 28.20 3.14 4.38
N MET A 543 27.07 3.59 3.83
CA MET A 543 26.72 3.43 2.41
C MET A 543 26.52 4.73 1.60
N GLU A 544 26.17 5.86 2.22
CA GLU A 544 25.78 7.09 1.50
C GLU A 544 26.86 7.56 0.51
N ASP A 545 28.11 7.64 0.97
CA ASP A 545 29.29 7.97 0.16
C ASP A 545 29.48 7.06 -1.07
N LEU A 546 29.06 5.79 -0.99
CA LEU A 546 29.14 4.84 -2.10
C LEU A 546 28.01 5.07 -3.11
N LEU A 547 26.78 5.30 -2.64
CA LEU A 547 25.62 5.61 -3.48
C LEU A 547 25.81 6.93 -4.23
N TYR A 548 26.18 8.00 -3.51
CA TYR A 548 26.46 9.33 -4.06
C TYR A 548 27.54 9.29 -5.15
N LYS A 549 28.65 8.56 -4.93
CA LYS A 549 29.72 8.42 -5.94
C LYS A 549 29.33 7.67 -7.22
N HIS A 550 28.21 6.94 -7.19
CA HIS A 550 27.60 6.31 -8.37
C HIS A 550 26.35 7.05 -8.89
N GLY A 551 26.02 8.21 -8.30
CA GLY A 551 24.96 9.10 -8.74
C GLY A 551 23.56 8.50 -8.68
N VAL A 552 23.20 7.85 -7.58
CA VAL A 552 21.83 7.41 -7.30
C VAL A 552 20.90 8.63 -7.36
N ASP A 553 19.85 8.57 -8.17
CA ASP A 553 19.07 9.77 -8.53
C ASP A 553 17.98 10.08 -7.48
N MET A 554 17.41 9.03 -6.86
CA MET A 554 16.41 9.09 -5.79
C MET A 554 16.41 7.80 -4.92
N VAL A 555 15.81 7.90 -3.73
CA VAL A 555 15.73 6.84 -2.72
C VAL A 555 14.31 6.76 -2.16
N PHE A 556 13.79 5.55 -1.94
CA PHE A 556 12.49 5.29 -1.28
C PHE A 556 12.64 4.57 0.05
N ASN A 557 11.85 5.00 1.05
CA ASN A 557 11.86 4.50 2.43
C ASN A 557 10.44 4.18 2.95
N GLY A 558 10.37 3.35 3.98
CA GLY A 558 9.19 3.07 4.80
C GLY A 558 9.41 3.52 6.25
N HIS A 559 9.04 2.68 7.22
CA HIS A 559 9.33 2.71 8.67
C HIS A 559 8.69 3.85 9.47
N VAL A 560 8.85 5.08 9.00
CA VAL A 560 8.20 6.24 9.61
C VAL A 560 6.81 6.35 9.01
N HIS A 561 5.80 6.14 9.86
CA HIS A 561 4.38 6.15 9.52
C HIS A 561 3.83 7.55 9.16
N ALA A 562 4.42 8.20 8.15
CA ALA A 562 3.99 9.47 7.55
C ALA A 562 4.68 9.65 6.18
N TYR A 563 4.21 10.63 5.40
CA TYR A 563 4.86 11.01 4.16
C TYR A 563 5.92 12.09 4.37
N GLU A 564 7.12 11.91 3.82
CA GLU A 564 8.15 12.96 3.76
C GLU A 564 8.96 12.89 2.46
N ARG A 565 9.30 14.05 1.90
CA ARG A 565 10.23 14.20 0.77
C ARG A 565 11.29 15.23 1.07
N SER A 566 12.54 14.87 0.83
CA SER A 566 13.69 15.76 0.97
C SER A 566 13.85 16.69 -0.25
N ASN A 567 14.60 17.77 -0.05
CA ASN A 567 15.41 18.40 -1.10
C ASN A 567 16.54 17.45 -1.52
N ARG A 568 17.24 17.72 -2.64
CA ARG A 568 18.47 16.98 -2.94
C ARG A 568 19.51 17.22 -1.84
N VAL A 569 19.99 16.15 -1.23
CA VAL A 569 20.80 16.19 0.01
C VAL A 569 21.90 15.15 -0.03
N TYR A 570 23.07 15.49 0.52
CA TYR A 570 24.18 14.57 0.76
C TYR A 570 24.87 14.95 2.06
N ASN A 571 25.02 13.99 2.96
CA ASN A 571 25.59 14.16 4.30
C ASN A 571 25.00 15.34 5.11
N TYR A 572 23.67 15.48 5.11
CA TYR A 572 22.89 16.59 5.68
C TYR A 572 23.13 17.98 5.07
N GLU A 573 23.96 18.11 4.03
CA GLU A 573 24.15 19.36 3.28
C GLU A 573 23.34 19.33 1.98
N LEU A 574 22.76 20.48 1.61
CA LEU A 574 21.97 20.62 0.37
C LEU A 574 22.90 20.57 -0.85
N ASP A 575 22.76 19.53 -1.66
CA ASP A 575 23.66 19.23 -2.78
C ASP A 575 22.83 18.96 -4.06
N PRO A 576 23.00 19.72 -5.15
CA PRO A 576 22.25 19.50 -6.40
C PRO A 576 22.56 18.16 -7.09
N CYS A 577 23.58 17.43 -6.65
CA CYS A 577 23.94 16.08 -7.08
C CYS A 577 23.56 14.99 -6.05
N GLY A 578 23.04 15.37 -4.88
CA GLY A 578 22.49 14.43 -3.90
C GLY A 578 21.22 13.74 -4.39
N PRO A 579 20.90 12.52 -3.92
CA PRO A 579 19.60 11.89 -4.17
C PRO A 579 18.45 12.72 -3.60
N VAL A 580 17.24 12.53 -4.14
CA VAL A 580 15.99 12.89 -3.44
C VAL A 580 15.58 11.68 -2.59
N TYR A 581 15.41 11.86 -1.28
CA TYR A 581 14.93 10.83 -0.37
C TYR A 581 13.43 11.01 -0.14
N ILE A 582 12.67 9.92 -0.19
CA ILE A 582 11.21 9.92 -0.12
C ILE A 582 10.76 8.80 0.82
N THR A 583 10.21 9.17 1.96
CA THR A 583 9.56 8.28 2.94
C THR A 583 8.09 8.12 2.57
N VAL A 584 7.65 6.88 2.41
CA VAL A 584 6.26 6.46 2.16
C VAL A 584 5.90 5.26 3.04
N GLY A 585 6.21 5.35 4.33
CA GLY A 585 5.76 4.40 5.37
C GLY A 585 4.31 4.61 5.77
N ASP A 586 3.53 5.31 4.96
CA ASP A 586 2.16 5.72 5.21
C ASP A 586 1.12 4.73 4.64
N GLY A 587 1.49 3.45 4.53
CA GLY A 587 0.69 2.41 3.87
C GLY A 587 -0.62 2.03 4.53
N GLY A 588 -0.82 2.33 5.82
CA GLY A 588 -2.09 2.13 6.52
C GLY A 588 -2.10 1.06 7.61
N ASN A 589 -0.95 0.65 8.16
CA ASN A 589 -0.90 -0.29 9.28
C ASN A 589 -1.60 0.24 10.55
N ARG A 590 -1.74 -0.63 11.56
CA ARG A 590 -2.52 -0.37 12.80
C ARG A 590 -1.82 0.50 13.84
N GLU A 591 -0.52 0.75 13.71
CA GLU A 591 0.21 1.54 14.70
C GLU A 591 -0.13 3.03 14.59
N LYS A 592 0.57 3.84 15.38
CA LYS A 592 0.37 5.29 15.41
C LYS A 592 1.05 5.94 14.20
N MET A 593 0.28 6.76 13.50
CA MET A 593 0.78 7.78 12.57
C MET A 593 1.89 8.61 13.23
N ALA A 594 3.01 8.80 12.53
CA ALA A 594 4.06 9.71 12.97
C ALA A 594 3.56 11.16 12.84
N ILE A 595 3.49 11.86 13.99
CA ILE A 595 2.91 13.21 14.11
C ILE A 595 3.90 14.20 14.72
N PRO A 596 4.63 13.90 15.83
CA PRO A 596 5.60 14.83 16.40
C PRO A 596 6.85 14.91 15.53
N HIS A 597 7.41 16.10 15.37
CA HIS A 597 8.62 16.36 14.61
C HIS A 597 9.82 16.56 15.55
N ALA A 598 11.01 16.08 15.19
CA ALA A 598 12.19 16.16 16.05
C ALA A 598 12.68 17.61 16.28
N ASP A 599 12.28 18.53 15.40
CA ASP A 599 12.55 19.97 15.49
C ASP A 599 11.54 20.78 16.32
N GLU A 600 10.47 20.15 16.83
CA GLU A 600 9.50 20.85 17.69
C GLU A 600 10.01 21.02 19.13
N PRO A 601 9.64 22.13 19.82
CA PRO A 601 10.09 22.38 21.19
C PRO A 601 9.75 21.26 22.17
N GLY A 602 10.80 20.53 22.62
CA GLY A 602 10.69 19.41 23.55
C GLY A 602 10.59 18.02 22.90
N ASN A 603 10.50 17.93 21.57
CA ASN A 603 10.36 16.66 20.83
C ASN A 603 11.70 16.09 20.30
N CYS A 604 12.81 16.83 20.42
CA CYS A 604 14.14 16.33 20.09
C CYS A 604 14.56 15.21 21.07
N PRO A 605 14.78 13.95 20.62
CA PRO A 605 15.09 12.84 21.52
C PRO A 605 16.55 12.89 22.02
N ASP A 606 16.82 12.14 23.09
CA ASP A 606 18.20 11.90 23.55
C ASP A 606 18.96 11.11 22.46
N PRO A 607 20.15 11.55 22.01
CA PRO A 607 20.94 10.81 21.04
C PRO A 607 21.13 9.33 21.42
N ALA A 608 21.31 9.02 22.71
CA ALA A 608 21.54 7.66 23.18
C ALA A 608 20.34 6.72 23.02
N THR A 609 19.12 7.25 22.84
CA THR A 609 17.90 6.45 22.63
C THR A 609 17.50 6.29 21.16
N THR A 610 18.22 6.92 20.22
CA THR A 610 17.87 6.88 18.79
C THR A 610 18.35 5.69 17.97
N PRO A 611 19.48 5.00 18.23
CA PRO A 611 19.96 3.95 17.33
C PRO A 611 19.08 2.70 17.38
N ASP A 612 18.95 2.03 16.22
CA ASP A 612 18.34 0.70 16.15
C ASP A 612 19.06 -0.29 17.08
N GLN A 613 18.28 -0.99 17.90
CA GLN A 613 18.78 -1.96 18.88
C GLN A 613 19.11 -3.33 18.25
N ILE A 614 18.57 -3.64 17.06
CA ILE A 614 18.79 -4.90 16.35
C ILE A 614 20.18 -4.91 15.70
N MET A 615 20.53 -3.85 14.96
CA MET A 615 21.80 -3.68 14.26
C MET A 615 22.88 -3.03 15.12
N GLY A 616 22.48 -2.10 15.99
CA GLY A 616 23.33 -1.50 17.02
C GLY A 616 24.47 -0.61 16.52
N GLY A 617 25.24 -0.12 17.50
CA GLY A 617 26.26 0.92 17.31
C GLY A 617 25.66 2.32 17.38
N PHE A 618 26.52 3.33 17.53
CA PHE A 618 26.12 4.73 17.62
C PHE A 618 26.91 5.56 16.61
N CYS A 619 26.19 6.25 15.72
CA CYS A 619 26.77 7.10 14.67
C CYS A 619 26.16 8.52 14.65
N ALA A 620 25.10 8.78 15.42
CA ALA A 620 24.30 9.98 15.36
C ALA A 620 24.85 11.09 16.27
N PHE A 621 26.01 11.63 15.90
CA PHE A 621 26.60 12.78 16.60
C PHE A 621 25.84 14.09 16.28
N ASN A 622 25.93 15.08 17.18
CA ASN A 622 25.40 16.42 16.98
C ASN A 622 25.99 17.08 15.72
N PHE A 623 25.23 17.96 15.07
CA PHE A 623 25.67 18.64 13.85
C PHE A 623 26.88 19.55 14.12
N THR A 624 27.90 19.49 13.25
CA THR A 624 29.15 20.28 13.39
C THR A 624 29.19 21.51 12.47
N SER A 625 28.34 21.52 11.44
CA SER A 625 28.09 22.61 10.48
C SER A 625 26.58 22.94 10.44
N GLY A 626 26.20 23.93 9.62
CA GLY A 626 24.80 24.29 9.34
C GLY A 626 24.05 25.00 10.49
N PRO A 627 22.74 25.25 10.32
CA PRO A 627 21.92 25.98 11.31
C PRO A 627 21.82 25.30 12.68
N ALA A 628 21.79 23.96 12.72
CA ALA A 628 21.68 23.17 13.95
C ALA A 628 23.04 22.89 14.63
N LYS A 629 24.10 23.63 14.30
CA LYS A 629 25.46 23.38 14.81
C LYS A 629 25.52 23.37 16.34
N GLY A 630 26.01 22.25 16.89
CA GLY A 630 26.11 21.99 18.33
C GLY A 630 24.93 21.19 18.89
N SER A 631 23.80 21.16 18.17
CA SER A 631 22.56 20.45 18.58
C SER A 631 22.43 19.09 17.90
N PHE A 632 21.57 18.24 18.46
CA PHE A 632 21.22 16.94 17.87
C PHE A 632 20.07 17.04 16.85
N CYS A 633 19.15 17.98 17.06
CA CYS A 633 18.05 18.32 16.16
C CYS A 633 18.13 19.81 15.76
N TRP A 634 17.26 20.20 14.83
CA TRP A 634 17.01 21.61 14.48
C TRP A 634 15.95 22.22 15.43
N ASP A 635 15.67 23.52 15.33
CA ASP A 635 14.63 24.26 16.07
C ASP A 635 13.42 24.66 15.19
N ARG A 636 13.42 24.16 13.95
CA ARG A 636 12.44 24.34 12.88
C ARG A 636 12.62 23.22 11.85
N GLN A 637 11.64 23.02 10.96
CA GLN A 637 11.74 22.02 9.90
C GLN A 637 13.08 22.18 9.14
N PRO A 638 13.92 21.12 9.06
CA PRO A 638 15.25 21.23 8.48
C PRO A 638 15.21 21.64 7.01
N ASP A 639 16.19 22.45 6.56
CA ASP A 639 16.22 22.92 5.16
C ASP A 639 16.38 21.79 4.12
N TYR A 640 16.78 20.58 4.55
CA TYR A 640 16.77 19.38 3.72
C TYR A 640 15.40 18.70 3.58
N SER A 641 14.43 18.98 4.45
CA SER A 641 13.04 18.48 4.36
C SER A 641 12.25 19.45 3.49
N ALA A 642 11.74 19.00 2.33
CA ALA A 642 11.01 19.86 1.41
C ALA A 642 9.49 19.82 1.65
N TYR A 643 8.95 18.64 1.97
CA TYR A 643 7.53 18.42 2.26
C TYR A 643 7.38 17.30 3.29
N ARG A 644 6.55 17.48 4.31
CA ARG A 644 6.15 16.42 5.25
C ARG A 644 4.67 16.52 5.62
N GLU A 645 3.98 15.38 5.67
CA GLU A 645 2.54 15.29 5.98
C GLU A 645 2.18 13.96 6.65
N SER A 646 1.53 14.05 7.82
CA SER A 646 0.99 12.91 8.55
C SER A 646 -0.37 12.52 7.98
N SER A 647 -0.38 11.69 6.94
CA SER A 647 -1.58 11.11 6.31
C SER A 647 -1.21 9.79 5.64
N PHE A 648 -2.18 8.86 5.54
CA PHE A 648 -1.99 7.59 4.82
C PHE A 648 -2.13 7.78 3.31
N GLY A 649 -1.43 6.98 2.51
CA GLY A 649 -1.34 7.17 1.06
C GLY A 649 -0.39 6.23 0.34
N HIS A 650 -0.11 6.54 -0.93
CA HIS A 650 0.84 5.80 -1.77
C HIS A 650 1.57 6.70 -2.77
N GLY A 651 2.75 6.25 -3.20
CA GLY A 651 3.55 6.89 -4.24
C GLY A 651 3.31 6.33 -5.64
N ILE A 652 3.39 7.19 -6.65
CA ILE A 652 3.47 6.83 -8.08
C ILE A 652 4.67 7.54 -8.71
N LEU A 653 5.57 6.77 -9.30
CA LEU A 653 6.70 7.24 -10.10
C LEU A 653 6.43 6.99 -11.60
N GLU A 654 6.42 8.06 -12.40
CA GLU A 654 6.28 8.01 -13.85
C GLU A 654 7.55 8.54 -14.53
N VAL A 655 8.50 7.66 -14.86
CA VAL A 655 9.73 8.04 -15.57
C VAL A 655 9.41 8.38 -17.03
N LYS A 656 9.80 9.57 -17.48
CA LYS A 656 9.42 10.11 -18.81
C LYS A 656 10.50 9.93 -19.86
N ASN A 657 11.77 10.05 -19.45
CA ASN A 657 12.95 9.87 -20.29
C ASN A 657 14.20 9.76 -19.39
N GLU A 658 15.39 9.69 -20.00
CA GLU A 658 16.69 9.61 -19.31
C GLU A 658 17.07 10.80 -18.39
N THR A 659 16.29 11.88 -18.35
CA THR A 659 16.54 13.05 -17.48
C THR A 659 15.36 13.44 -16.58
N HIS A 660 14.11 13.17 -16.98
CA HIS A 660 12.90 13.58 -16.24
C HIS A 660 12.08 12.39 -15.74
N ALA A 661 11.70 12.43 -14.45
CA ALA A 661 10.70 11.56 -13.86
C ALA A 661 9.70 12.38 -13.04
N LEU A 662 8.42 12.09 -13.15
CA LEU A 662 7.38 12.69 -12.31
C LEU A 662 7.17 11.81 -11.08
N TRP A 663 7.37 12.37 -9.90
CA TRP A 663 6.86 11.83 -8.65
C TRP A 663 5.47 12.42 -8.35
N THR A 664 4.55 11.57 -7.92
CA THR A 664 3.28 11.96 -7.29
C THR A 664 3.07 11.13 -6.03
N TRP A 665 2.65 11.76 -4.93
CA TRP A 665 2.11 11.06 -3.77
C TRP A 665 0.62 11.37 -3.63
N HIS A 666 -0.18 10.36 -3.28
CA HIS A 666 -1.64 10.41 -3.21
C HIS A 666 -2.12 10.04 -1.80
N ARG A 667 -2.90 10.94 -1.20
CA ARG A 667 -3.53 10.73 0.10
C ARG A 667 -4.80 9.88 0.00
N ASN A 668 -5.04 9.05 0.99
CA ASN A 668 -6.23 8.19 1.07
C ASN A 668 -7.53 8.97 1.32
N GLN A 669 -7.47 10.14 1.97
CA GLN A 669 -8.66 10.99 2.19
C GLN A 669 -9.08 11.83 0.97
N ASP A 670 -8.20 11.97 -0.03
CA ASP A 670 -8.49 12.70 -1.25
C ASP A 670 -9.26 11.84 -2.27
N MET A 671 -9.77 12.46 -3.34
CA MET A 671 -10.22 11.67 -4.50
C MET A 671 -9.00 11.08 -5.21
N TYR A 672 -9.07 9.80 -5.61
CA TYR A 672 -8.10 9.01 -6.41
C TYR A 672 -7.24 9.70 -7.49
N SER A 673 -7.63 10.87 -7.99
CA SER A 673 -6.93 11.65 -9.03
C SER A 673 -6.33 12.98 -8.56
N SER A 674 -6.43 13.29 -7.27
CA SER A 674 -5.75 14.45 -6.66
C SER A 674 -4.39 14.02 -6.14
N PRO A 675 -3.31 14.77 -6.41
CA PRO A 675 -2.07 14.65 -5.67
C PRO A 675 -2.21 15.26 -4.27
N GLY A 676 -1.48 14.72 -3.30
CA GLY A 676 -1.07 15.46 -2.10
C GLY A 676 0.18 16.29 -2.40
N ASP A 677 1.20 15.66 -2.99
CA ASP A 677 2.45 16.28 -3.42
C ASP A 677 2.86 15.82 -4.84
N GLN A 678 3.53 16.69 -5.59
CA GLN A 678 4.07 16.41 -6.93
C GLN A 678 5.40 17.12 -7.20
N LEU A 679 6.33 16.41 -7.84
CA LEU A 679 7.65 16.93 -8.20
C LEU A 679 8.19 16.27 -9.48
N TYR A 680 8.68 17.08 -10.43
CA TYR A 680 9.57 16.59 -11.48
C TYR A 680 10.99 16.43 -10.93
N ILE A 681 11.36 15.19 -10.59
CA ILE A 681 12.74 14.84 -10.31
C ILE A 681 13.50 14.87 -11.64
N VAL A 682 14.49 15.77 -11.72
CA VAL A 682 15.34 15.94 -12.89
C VAL A 682 16.79 15.66 -12.49
N ARG A 683 17.44 14.78 -13.25
CA ARG A 683 18.84 14.38 -13.06
C ARG A 683 19.75 15.10 -14.04
N GLN A 684 20.92 15.55 -13.57
CA GLN A 684 21.85 16.39 -14.34
C GLN A 684 23.18 15.65 -14.62
N PRO A 685 23.23 14.63 -15.50
CA PRO A 685 24.38 13.74 -15.66
C PRO A 685 25.71 14.42 -16.03
N GLU A 686 25.66 15.57 -16.71
CA GLU A 686 26.85 16.35 -17.10
C GLU A 686 27.41 17.17 -15.94
N LYS A 687 26.54 17.68 -15.06
CA LYS A 687 26.89 18.44 -13.84
C LYS A 687 27.29 17.52 -12.69
N CYS A 688 26.70 16.33 -12.64
CA CYS A 688 26.90 15.32 -11.60
C CYS A 688 27.53 14.03 -12.20
N PRO A 689 28.73 14.10 -12.78
CA PRO A 689 29.31 12.99 -13.52
C PRO A 689 29.74 11.84 -12.60
N VAL A 690 29.07 10.70 -12.76
CA VAL A 690 29.48 9.43 -12.13
C VAL A 690 30.93 9.10 -12.52
N LYS A 691 31.74 8.66 -11.55
CA LYS A 691 33.15 8.31 -11.79
C LYS A 691 33.27 7.15 -12.77
N ALA A 692 33.57 7.47 -14.02
CA ALA A 692 33.65 6.52 -15.12
C ALA A 692 34.56 5.33 -14.80
N LYS A 693 34.06 4.13 -15.13
CA LYS A 693 34.72 2.84 -14.92
C LYS A 693 36.12 2.84 -15.53
N ARG A 694 37.14 3.01 -14.69
CA ARG A 694 38.56 3.04 -15.10
C ARG A 694 38.93 1.66 -15.66
N ARG A 695 38.77 1.46 -16.98
CA ARG A 695 39.17 0.22 -17.66
C ARG A 695 40.62 -0.09 -17.32
N SER A 696 40.87 -1.18 -16.62
CA SER A 696 42.20 -1.66 -16.30
C SER A 696 42.92 -2.02 -17.59
N ARG A 697 43.97 -1.26 -17.95
CA ARG A 697 44.92 -1.65 -19.01
C ARG A 697 45.84 -2.76 -18.49
N LEU A 698 45.27 -3.93 -18.24
CA LEU A 698 45.96 -5.18 -17.91
C LEU A 698 45.29 -6.31 -18.68
N ASP A 699 45.48 -6.27 -20.00
CA ASP A 699 45.44 -7.43 -20.90
C ASP A 699 46.06 -6.98 -22.23
N ASN A 700 47.35 -7.26 -22.40
CA ASN A 700 48.08 -7.02 -23.65
C ASN A 700 49.11 -8.16 -23.84
N PRO A 701 48.68 -9.35 -24.28
CA PRO A 701 49.55 -10.51 -24.42
C PRO A 701 50.43 -10.38 -25.66
N LYS A 702 51.57 -9.68 -25.54
CA LYS A 702 52.61 -9.63 -26.58
C LYS A 702 54.01 -9.74 -26.01
N ASN A 703 54.67 -10.83 -26.41
CA ASN A 703 56.11 -11.04 -26.52
C ASN A 703 56.97 -10.79 -25.28
N GLN A 704 57.53 -11.88 -24.73
CA GLN A 704 58.92 -12.17 -25.10
C GLN A 704 59.16 -13.69 -25.19
N SER A 705 60.23 -14.04 -25.91
CA SER A 705 60.74 -15.38 -26.20
C SER A 705 61.69 -15.88 -25.14
#